data_AF-A0AAE0M7W3-F1
#
_entry.id   AF-A0AAE0M7W3-F1
#
_cell.length_a   1.000
_cell.length_b   1.000
_cell.length_c   1.000
_cell.angle_alpha   90.00
_cell.angle_beta   90.00
_cell.angle_gamma   90.00
#
_symmetry.space_group_name_H-M   'P 1'
#
loop_
_entity.id
_entity.type
_entity.pdbx_description
1 polymer ?
#
loop_
_entity_poly.entity_id
_entity_poly.type
_entity_poly.pdbx_seq_one_letter_code
_entity_poly.pdbx_strand_id
1 'polypeptide(L)'
;MSSSISINGRKVALGHDLDASATDYIVVRTTGDPLNKRQKAQLAELGVTIHEFVGDEFQQVYLCGYPKDSLVQIDKLDFVNYVGVYSDEFVLPKVLIAESDASAATTVDIDILLQHNVTELTDELLNKIAQAAGIQPSTVVVEDGAVHLRVGLDRLESVAVLDEVRVVHVANEATLFNNVARQILNVESPVSSSATGPTSKYRGKGQIVCVADTGFDKGSTTDVHDAFAGRVKALYSWGRRTNTGGATDDLDGHGTHVCGSVLGSGHHSTQGRIEGTAPEAELIVQSLFSRWNPFSSTSPDLGGIPKTSLSWLFTQAYDDGARIHTNSWGSGLPPKTKIQRPYDGRSESIDQFVWDHQDMTILFAAGNDGQDATGPQERLDGTVNPRSLGAEAASKNCITVGATENLRPDLRLGGQSNTRPYTYGGFWSTRFACNPLKDDHMANNPDGLAAFSSRGPTAENRLKPDVVAPGTAILSTRSRSKLYTASVDQVGVSDDPGYMYLAGTSMATPLVAGTCALIREALLANGYSDVQPDGRTKNPTGSLVKALLINGAVPIKGQYMPLDESFLRHGGPNPHSGFGRVDLAGSLPNKPNDPYSGYDIGVADEDNEDSLAHVEIPIPDDHEKSSSIGDKGLTFKITLVYADLPGGELQNDLNLLVIIGGEQRNGNQSAAAAAAVAAAAHDPSAGKGFDRRNNVEQVLWEGITIPAAGAAHDAGGHSVKVVVKPFRFMASKVPFAFAWKF
;
A
#
# COMPACT_ATOMS: atom_id res chain seq x y z
N MET A 1 -10.35 17.30 28.90
CA MET A 1 -10.01 16.22 27.93
C MET A 1 -11.31 15.59 27.44
N SER A 2 -11.31 14.85 26.33
CA SER A 2 -12.49 14.08 25.86
C SER A 2 -12.99 13.12 26.95
N SER A 3 -14.31 13.10 27.21
CA SER A 3 -15.00 12.20 28.15
C SER A 3 -15.34 10.83 27.53
N SER A 4 -14.57 10.44 26.52
CA SER A 4 -14.77 9.25 25.70
C SER A 4 -13.43 8.80 25.10
N ILE A 5 -13.34 7.53 24.71
CA ILE A 5 -12.28 6.97 23.87
C ILE A 5 -12.90 6.54 22.54
N SER A 6 -12.15 6.66 21.45
CA SER A 6 -12.53 6.14 20.13
C SER A 6 -11.48 5.13 19.68
N ILE A 7 -11.91 3.92 19.30
CA ILE A 7 -11.07 2.85 18.73
C ILE A 7 -11.92 2.19 17.62
N ASN A 8 -11.33 1.80 16.48
CA ASN A 8 -12.04 1.13 15.37
C ASN A 8 -13.31 1.87 14.88
N GLY A 9 -13.32 3.21 15.00
CA GLY A 9 -14.49 4.06 14.68
C GLY A 9 -15.68 3.93 15.64
N ARG A 10 -15.54 3.20 16.75
CA ARG A 10 -16.50 3.04 17.85
C ARG A 10 -16.10 3.98 18.99
N LYS A 11 -17.06 4.70 19.57
CA LYS A 11 -16.81 5.77 20.56
C LYS A 11 -17.53 5.47 21.86
N VAL A 12 -16.77 5.06 22.87
CA VAL A 12 -17.26 4.61 24.18
C VAL A 12 -17.06 5.74 25.21
N ALA A 13 -18.03 5.95 26.09
CA ALA A 13 -17.96 6.94 27.16
C ALA A 13 -17.08 6.45 28.32
N LEU A 14 -16.32 7.34 28.96
CA LEU A 14 -15.46 6.96 30.09
C LEU A 14 -16.26 6.73 31.37
N GLY A 15 -16.48 5.46 31.72
CA GLY A 15 -16.91 5.05 33.05
C GLY A 15 -15.70 4.70 33.92
N HIS A 16 -15.53 5.36 35.06
CA HIS A 16 -14.50 5.01 36.06
C HIS A 16 -14.95 3.81 36.92
N ASP A 17 -15.21 2.67 36.27
CA ASP A 17 -15.30 1.39 36.97
C ASP A 17 -13.96 0.67 36.82
N LEU A 18 -13.34 0.34 37.95
CA LEU A 18 -12.02 -0.28 38.03
C LEU A 18 -12.10 -1.81 38.19
N ASP A 19 -13.27 -2.42 37.96
CA ASP A 19 -13.36 -3.87 37.83
C ASP A 19 -13.05 -4.34 36.40
N ALA A 20 -11.77 -4.61 36.16
CA ALA A 20 -11.30 -5.35 34.98
C ALA A 20 -10.98 -6.82 35.30
N SER A 21 -11.43 -7.37 36.45
CA SER A 21 -11.02 -8.71 36.91
C SER A 21 -11.36 -9.86 35.95
N ALA A 22 -12.35 -9.66 35.08
CA ALA A 22 -12.79 -10.61 34.06
C ALA A 22 -11.90 -10.67 32.80
N THR A 23 -10.98 -9.73 32.59
CA THR A 23 -10.13 -9.60 31.38
C THR A 23 -8.65 -9.57 31.73
N ASP A 24 -7.79 -10.02 30.83
CA ASP A 24 -6.33 -9.88 30.91
C ASP A 24 -5.83 -8.63 30.15
N TYR A 25 -6.73 -7.86 29.51
CA TYR A 25 -6.42 -6.71 28.65
C TYR A 25 -7.17 -5.42 29.05
N ILE A 26 -6.43 -4.32 29.07
CA ILE A 26 -6.93 -2.97 29.42
C ILE A 26 -6.53 -1.95 28.37
N VAL A 27 -7.33 -0.89 28.26
CA VAL A 27 -6.93 0.36 27.62
C VAL A 27 -6.32 1.29 28.67
N VAL A 28 -5.07 1.68 28.45
CA VAL A 28 -4.39 2.72 29.23
C VAL A 28 -4.36 4.00 28.42
N ARG A 29 -4.91 5.08 28.96
CA ARG A 29 -4.88 6.42 28.33
C ARG A 29 -3.99 7.36 29.13
N THR A 30 -3.09 8.06 28.43
CA THR A 30 -2.13 8.97 29.05
C THR A 30 -2.46 10.45 28.83
N THR A 31 -1.80 11.31 29.61
CA THR A 31 -1.84 12.77 29.49
C THR A 31 -0.64 13.33 28.74
N GLY A 32 -0.87 14.26 27.82
CA GLY A 32 0.21 14.99 27.13
C GLY A 32 0.76 14.22 25.93
N ASP A 33 2.08 14.21 25.80
CA ASP A 33 2.81 13.53 24.73
C ASP A 33 2.74 11.99 24.84
N PRO A 34 3.18 11.24 23.80
CA PRO A 34 3.20 9.78 23.82
C PRO A 34 4.10 9.20 24.94
N LEU A 35 3.90 7.91 25.25
CA LEU A 35 4.65 7.20 26.28
C LEU A 35 6.16 7.18 25.97
N ASN A 36 6.95 7.91 26.77
CA ASN A 36 8.41 7.86 26.69
C ASN A 36 8.98 6.63 27.42
N LYS A 37 10.26 6.34 27.17
CA LYS A 37 10.97 5.17 27.71
C LYS A 37 10.81 5.00 29.23
N ARG A 38 10.82 6.09 30.00
CA ARG A 38 10.67 6.03 31.47
C ARG A 38 9.26 5.63 31.88
N GLN A 39 8.24 6.20 31.22
CA GLN A 39 6.84 5.86 31.49
C GLN A 39 6.53 4.40 31.10
N LYS A 40 7.09 3.93 29.97
CA LYS A 40 7.06 2.51 29.58
C LYS A 40 7.73 1.62 30.61
N ALA A 41 8.89 2.00 31.14
CA ALA A 41 9.58 1.26 32.19
C ALA A 41 8.74 1.17 33.47
N GLN A 42 8.08 2.27 33.90
CA GLN A 42 7.18 2.25 35.05
C GLN A 42 5.95 1.35 34.85
N LEU A 43 5.44 1.21 33.62
CA LEU A 43 4.39 0.25 33.28
C LEU A 43 4.93 -1.20 33.32
N ALA A 44 6.11 -1.45 32.76
CA ALA A 44 6.75 -2.76 32.77
C ALA A 44 7.17 -3.22 34.18
N GLU A 45 7.54 -2.30 35.08
CA GLU A 45 7.78 -2.57 36.51
C GLU A 45 6.53 -3.06 37.24
N LEU A 46 5.33 -2.68 36.77
CA LEU A 46 4.03 -3.22 37.20
C LEU A 46 3.60 -4.46 36.41
N GLY A 47 4.48 -5.04 35.58
CA GLY A 47 4.23 -6.21 34.74
C GLY A 47 3.36 -5.94 33.50
N VAL A 48 3.06 -4.67 33.18
CA VAL A 48 2.22 -4.31 32.04
C VAL A 48 2.99 -4.48 30.74
N THR A 49 2.41 -5.20 29.79
CA THR A 49 2.90 -5.32 28.42
C THR A 49 2.07 -4.43 27.51
N ILE A 50 2.70 -3.45 26.85
CA ILE A 50 2.04 -2.61 25.85
C ILE A 50 2.04 -3.41 24.53
N HIS A 51 0.87 -3.61 23.93
CA HIS A 51 0.71 -4.38 22.69
C HIS A 51 0.57 -3.48 21.45
N GLU A 52 -0.38 -2.54 21.47
CA GLU A 52 -0.74 -1.75 20.28
C GLU A 52 -1.12 -0.32 20.68
N PHE A 53 -0.69 0.67 19.89
CA PHE A 53 -1.25 2.02 19.92
C PHE A 53 -2.57 2.00 19.16
N VAL A 54 -3.66 2.24 19.89
CA VAL A 54 -5.05 2.18 19.39
C VAL A 54 -5.76 3.54 19.49
N GLY A 55 -5.01 4.59 19.80
CA GLY A 55 -5.49 5.96 19.94
C GLY A 55 -5.51 6.74 18.64
N ASP A 56 -5.67 8.06 18.76
CA ASP A 56 -5.65 9.01 17.65
C ASP A 56 -4.71 10.20 17.93
N GLU A 57 -4.69 11.18 17.04
CA GLU A 57 -3.88 12.41 17.18
C GLU A 57 -4.29 13.33 18.35
N PHE A 58 -5.44 13.07 19.01
CA PHE A 58 -5.93 13.79 20.20
C PHE A 58 -5.89 12.94 21.48
N GLN A 59 -5.79 11.62 21.35
CA GLN A 59 -5.96 10.66 22.44
C GLN A 59 -4.83 9.62 22.40
N GLN A 60 -3.84 9.78 23.29
CA GLN A 60 -2.83 8.74 23.51
C GLN A 60 -3.47 7.56 24.27
N VAL A 61 -3.82 6.49 23.55
CA VAL A 61 -4.48 5.28 24.07
C VAL A 61 -3.70 4.05 23.61
N TYR A 62 -3.43 3.15 24.55
CA TYR A 62 -2.64 1.94 24.35
C TYR A 62 -3.43 0.72 24.82
N LEU A 63 -3.45 -0.32 24.00
CA LEU A 63 -3.93 -1.65 24.36
C LEU A 63 -2.80 -2.38 25.11
N CYS A 64 -3.06 -2.82 26.34
CA CYS A 64 -2.07 -3.39 27.23
C CYS A 64 -2.56 -4.67 27.91
N GLY A 65 -1.75 -5.72 27.94
CA GLY A 65 -1.92 -6.87 28.83
C GLY A 65 -1.34 -6.56 30.22
N TYR A 66 -1.96 -7.04 31.30
CA TYR A 66 -1.60 -6.60 32.66
C TYR A 66 -1.84 -7.65 33.77
N PRO A 67 -1.07 -7.63 34.88
CA PRO A 67 -1.39 -8.40 36.09
C PRO A 67 -2.57 -7.79 36.84
N LYS A 68 -3.56 -8.60 37.23
CA LYS A 68 -4.84 -8.11 37.77
C LYS A 68 -4.70 -7.34 39.09
N ASP A 69 -3.67 -7.61 39.88
CA ASP A 69 -3.30 -6.91 41.11
C ASP A 69 -2.53 -5.59 40.88
N SER A 70 -2.05 -5.33 39.66
CA SER A 70 -1.43 -4.06 39.27
C SER A 70 -2.43 -2.95 38.94
N LEU A 71 -3.71 -3.25 38.69
CA LEU A 71 -4.70 -2.28 38.16
C LEU A 71 -4.77 -0.96 38.94
N VAL A 72 -4.89 -1.07 40.26
CA VAL A 72 -4.99 0.05 41.22
C VAL A 72 -3.64 0.75 41.46
N GLN A 73 -2.57 0.27 40.83
CA GLN A 73 -1.24 0.87 40.80
C GLN A 73 -1.02 1.61 39.47
N ILE A 74 -1.51 1.06 38.35
CA ILE A 74 -1.48 1.69 37.01
C ILE A 74 -2.32 2.98 37.00
N ASP A 75 -3.54 2.94 37.55
CA ASP A 75 -4.45 4.11 37.67
C ASP A 75 -3.88 5.25 38.55
N LYS A 76 -2.81 4.99 39.32
CA LYS A 76 -2.13 5.98 40.17
C LYS A 76 -0.84 6.53 39.58
N LEU A 77 -0.46 6.15 38.37
CA LEU A 77 0.69 6.73 37.68
C LEU A 77 0.35 8.15 37.21
N ASP A 78 1.15 9.15 37.59
CA ASP A 78 0.88 10.59 37.35
C ASP A 78 0.61 10.97 35.88
N PHE A 79 1.00 10.11 34.92
CA PHE A 79 0.81 10.30 33.48
C PHE A 79 -0.40 9.55 32.90
N VAL A 80 -1.09 8.73 33.68
CA VAL A 80 -2.31 8.02 33.30
C VAL A 80 -3.52 8.87 33.73
N ASN A 81 -4.52 9.00 32.86
CA ASN A 81 -5.78 9.68 33.19
C ASN A 81 -7.02 8.78 33.13
N TYR A 82 -6.86 7.55 32.62
CA TYR A 82 -7.90 6.55 32.59
C TYR A 82 -7.28 5.17 32.35
N VAL A 83 -7.76 4.19 33.11
CA VAL A 83 -7.61 2.76 32.83
C VAL A 83 -9.00 2.16 32.78
N GLY A 84 -9.25 1.23 31.86
CA GLY A 84 -10.49 0.46 31.81
C GLY A 84 -10.36 -0.79 30.95
N VAL A 85 -11.39 -1.64 31.01
CA VAL A 85 -11.51 -2.86 30.18
C VAL A 85 -11.42 -2.52 28.69
N TYR A 86 -10.70 -3.32 27.91
CA TYR A 86 -10.85 -3.33 26.44
C TYR A 86 -12.15 -4.06 26.10
N SER A 87 -13.25 -3.32 25.93
CA SER A 87 -14.57 -3.91 25.76
C SER A 87 -14.82 -4.47 24.34
N ASP A 88 -15.72 -5.45 24.29
CA ASP A 88 -16.35 -6.00 23.08
C ASP A 88 -16.86 -4.93 22.10
N GLU A 89 -17.28 -3.76 22.62
CA GLU A 89 -17.64 -2.60 21.81
C GLU A 89 -16.52 -2.12 20.85
N PHE A 90 -15.24 -2.33 21.19
CA PHE A 90 -14.10 -2.03 20.34
C PHE A 90 -13.70 -3.19 19.41
N VAL A 91 -13.97 -4.44 19.85
CA VAL A 91 -13.68 -5.69 19.12
C VAL A 91 -14.56 -5.86 17.88
N LEU A 92 -15.75 -5.25 17.86
CA LEU A 92 -16.66 -5.20 16.69
C LEU A 92 -16.54 -3.87 15.92
N PRO A 93 -15.89 -3.84 14.74
CA PRO A 93 -15.86 -2.66 13.87
C PRO A 93 -17.25 -2.17 13.49
N LYS A 94 -17.43 -0.85 13.46
CA LYS A 94 -18.71 -0.18 13.13
C LYS A 94 -19.35 -0.64 11.82
N VAL A 95 -18.56 -1.12 10.85
CA VAL A 95 -19.04 -1.67 9.57
C VAL A 95 -19.85 -2.96 9.74
N LEU A 96 -19.48 -3.86 10.67
CA LEU A 96 -20.22 -5.11 10.93
C LEU A 96 -21.61 -4.83 11.49
N ILE A 97 -21.72 -3.88 12.42
CA ILE A 97 -22.98 -3.47 13.04
C ILE A 97 -23.91 -2.81 12.00
N ALA A 98 -23.36 -2.07 11.04
CA ALA A 98 -24.12 -1.53 9.91
C ALA A 98 -24.60 -2.62 8.91
N GLU A 99 -24.07 -3.84 8.99
CA GLU A 99 -24.56 -4.99 8.23
C GLU A 99 -25.61 -5.83 9.00
N SER A 100 -25.76 -5.63 10.32
CA SER A 100 -26.58 -6.47 11.22
C SER A 100 -28.03 -6.04 11.45
N ASP A 101 -28.51 -4.94 10.85
CA ASP A 101 -29.94 -4.56 10.82
C ASP A 101 -30.83 -5.53 9.98
N ALA A 102 -30.33 -6.73 9.66
CA ALA A 102 -31.05 -7.80 8.97
C ALA A 102 -31.54 -8.86 9.97
N SER A 103 -32.67 -9.51 9.67
CA SER A 103 -33.34 -10.45 10.59
C SER A 103 -32.43 -11.55 11.14
N ALA A 104 -32.69 -11.99 12.39
CA ALA A 104 -31.93 -12.96 13.20
C ALA A 104 -31.83 -14.41 12.65
N ALA A 105 -32.02 -14.61 11.35
CA ALA A 105 -31.69 -15.85 10.62
C ALA A 105 -30.51 -15.65 9.63
N THR A 106 -29.86 -14.49 9.67
CA THR A 106 -28.79 -14.12 8.73
C THR A 106 -27.42 -14.52 9.27
N THR A 107 -26.65 -15.25 8.47
CA THR A 107 -25.26 -15.65 8.79
C THR A 107 -24.25 -14.81 8.01
N VAL A 108 -23.10 -14.53 8.60
CA VAL A 108 -21.94 -13.90 7.97
C VAL A 108 -20.71 -14.82 8.11
N ASP A 109 -19.80 -14.77 7.15
CA ASP A 109 -18.48 -15.40 7.23
C ASP A 109 -17.49 -14.38 7.79
N ILE A 110 -16.74 -14.74 8.84
CA ILE A 110 -15.84 -13.84 9.58
C ILE A 110 -14.43 -14.41 9.73
N ASP A 111 -13.48 -13.49 9.85
CA ASP A 111 -12.10 -13.73 10.25
C ASP A 111 -11.88 -13.10 11.64
N ILE A 112 -11.25 -13.84 12.55
CA ILE A 112 -11.01 -13.47 13.94
C ILE A 112 -9.52 -13.21 14.14
N LEU A 113 -9.16 -11.97 14.48
CA LEU A 113 -7.81 -11.57 14.89
C LEU A 113 -7.70 -11.73 16.40
N LEU A 114 -6.67 -12.44 16.85
CA LEU A 114 -6.40 -12.65 18.25
C LEU A 114 -5.48 -11.56 18.83
N GLN A 115 -5.36 -11.52 20.15
CA GLN A 115 -4.42 -10.66 20.87
C GLN A 115 -2.97 -11.04 20.54
N HIS A 116 -2.08 -10.04 20.48
CA HIS A 116 -0.69 -10.17 20.00
C HIS A 116 0.19 -11.20 20.74
N ASN A 117 -0.20 -11.58 21.96
CA ASN A 117 0.45 -12.57 22.80
C ASN A 117 -0.09 -14.01 22.63
N VAL A 118 -1.21 -14.20 21.92
CA VAL A 118 -1.81 -15.52 21.67
C VAL A 118 -1.12 -16.17 20.47
N THR A 119 0.03 -16.77 20.73
CA THR A 119 0.94 -17.32 19.70
C THR A 119 0.61 -18.75 19.25
N GLU A 120 -0.29 -19.46 19.93
CA GLU A 120 -0.72 -20.81 19.57
C GLU A 120 -2.25 -20.96 19.63
N LEU A 121 -2.84 -21.56 18.59
CA LEU A 121 -4.26 -21.90 18.53
C LEU A 121 -4.51 -23.29 19.15
N THR A 122 -4.77 -23.32 20.46
CA THR A 122 -5.06 -24.56 21.19
C THR A 122 -6.47 -25.09 20.90
N ASP A 123 -6.67 -26.41 20.99
CA ASP A 123 -8.00 -27.02 20.90
C ASP A 123 -8.99 -26.39 21.90
N GLU A 124 -8.54 -26.01 23.10
CA GLU A 124 -9.36 -25.36 24.12
C GLU A 124 -9.90 -24.00 23.64
N LEU A 125 -9.04 -23.14 23.05
CA LEU A 125 -9.44 -21.87 22.48
C LEU A 125 -10.38 -22.04 21.27
N LEU A 126 -10.12 -23.02 20.41
CA LEU A 126 -10.99 -23.32 19.26
C LEU A 126 -12.38 -23.82 19.69
N ASN A 127 -12.46 -24.64 20.75
CA ASN A 127 -13.73 -25.04 21.35
C ASN A 127 -14.45 -23.85 22.00
N LYS A 128 -13.73 -22.94 22.70
CA LYS A 128 -14.26 -21.70 23.29
C LYS A 128 -14.91 -20.81 22.22
N ILE A 129 -14.21 -20.57 21.12
CA ILE A 129 -14.69 -19.78 19.96
C ILE A 129 -15.90 -20.44 19.31
N ALA A 130 -15.87 -21.76 19.08
CA ALA A 130 -17.00 -22.49 18.51
C ALA A 130 -18.26 -22.40 19.38
N GLN A 131 -18.11 -22.55 20.70
CA GLN A 131 -19.21 -22.46 21.66
C GLN A 131 -19.83 -21.05 21.71
N ALA A 132 -19.00 -20.00 21.67
CA ALA A 132 -19.44 -18.61 21.56
C ALA A 132 -20.24 -18.37 20.28
N ALA A 133 -19.68 -18.71 19.12
CA ALA A 133 -20.34 -18.62 17.82
C ALA A 133 -21.62 -19.49 17.71
N GLY A 134 -21.76 -20.52 18.55
CA GLY A 134 -22.89 -21.46 18.54
C GLY A 134 -22.78 -22.54 17.46
N ILE A 135 -21.57 -22.84 17.01
CA ILE A 135 -21.27 -23.78 15.92
C ILE A 135 -20.54 -25.03 16.43
N GLN A 136 -20.32 -26.01 15.57
CA GLN A 136 -19.51 -27.18 15.91
C GLN A 136 -18.02 -26.83 15.82
N PRO A 137 -17.14 -27.27 16.75
CA PRO A 137 -15.70 -27.04 16.67
C PRO A 137 -15.08 -27.49 15.34
N SER A 138 -15.57 -28.61 14.77
CA SER A 138 -15.17 -29.10 13.44
C SER A 138 -15.63 -28.26 12.25
N THR A 139 -16.26 -27.10 12.49
CA THR A 139 -16.63 -26.10 11.46
C THR A 139 -15.88 -24.78 11.63
N VAL A 140 -15.05 -24.65 12.67
CA VAL A 140 -14.03 -23.61 12.77
C VAL A 140 -12.89 -23.97 11.82
N VAL A 141 -12.54 -23.07 10.91
CA VAL A 141 -11.39 -23.26 10.01
C VAL A 141 -10.22 -22.49 10.59
N VAL A 142 -9.17 -23.22 11.00
CA VAL A 142 -7.87 -22.63 11.28
C VAL A 142 -7.07 -22.62 9.99
N GLU A 143 -6.65 -21.43 9.57
CA GLU A 143 -5.87 -21.23 8.35
C GLU A 143 -4.79 -20.17 8.66
N ASP A 144 -3.54 -20.53 8.38
CA ASP A 144 -2.33 -19.69 8.53
C ASP A 144 -2.20 -18.91 9.86
N GLY A 145 -2.59 -19.55 10.97
CA GLY A 145 -2.42 -19.04 12.34
C GLY A 145 -3.58 -18.20 12.89
N ALA A 146 -4.68 -18.05 12.12
CA ALA A 146 -5.86 -17.30 12.53
C ALA A 146 -7.16 -18.09 12.24
N VAL A 147 -8.28 -17.59 12.77
CA VAL A 147 -9.54 -18.33 12.86
C VAL A 147 -10.59 -17.74 11.93
N HIS A 148 -11.09 -18.58 11.02
CA HIS A 148 -12.12 -18.27 10.03
C HIS A 148 -13.36 -19.12 10.28
N LEU A 149 -14.55 -18.52 10.38
CA LEU A 149 -15.79 -19.27 10.63
C LEU A 149 -17.05 -18.55 10.13
N ARG A 150 -18.15 -19.30 9.96
CA ARG A 150 -19.46 -18.78 9.60
C ARG A 150 -20.37 -18.72 10.83
N VAL A 151 -20.95 -17.56 11.11
CA VAL A 151 -21.64 -17.25 12.38
C VAL A 151 -22.97 -16.53 12.13
N GLY A 152 -23.92 -16.68 13.05
CA GLY A 152 -25.15 -15.86 13.06
C GLY A 152 -24.84 -14.42 13.49
N LEU A 153 -25.49 -13.43 12.89
CA LEU A 153 -25.28 -12.02 13.27
C LEU A 153 -25.67 -11.74 14.74
N ASP A 154 -26.60 -12.53 15.29
CA ASP A 154 -27.01 -12.57 16.70
C ASP A 154 -25.97 -13.16 17.66
N ARG A 155 -24.87 -13.73 17.14
CA ARG A 155 -23.81 -14.40 17.91
C ARG A 155 -22.49 -13.62 17.89
N LEU A 156 -22.39 -12.53 17.12
CA LEU A 156 -21.17 -11.72 17.00
C LEU A 156 -20.71 -11.15 18.36
N GLU A 157 -21.65 -10.62 19.16
CA GLU A 157 -21.36 -10.13 20.52
C GLU A 157 -20.82 -11.25 21.42
N SER A 158 -21.36 -12.47 21.31
CA SER A 158 -20.87 -13.63 22.08
C SER A 158 -19.43 -14.03 21.73
N VAL A 159 -18.99 -13.79 20.49
CA VAL A 159 -17.60 -14.00 20.05
C VAL A 159 -16.69 -12.84 20.46
N ALA A 160 -17.19 -11.60 20.40
CA ALA A 160 -16.45 -10.39 20.74
C ALA A 160 -16.14 -10.22 22.24
N VAL A 161 -16.89 -10.90 23.11
CA VAL A 161 -16.67 -10.97 24.57
C VAL A 161 -15.56 -11.98 24.95
N LEU A 162 -14.97 -12.70 24.00
CA LEU A 162 -13.84 -13.59 24.26
C LEU A 162 -12.54 -12.79 24.38
N ASP A 163 -11.93 -12.84 25.55
CA ASP A 163 -10.73 -12.07 25.94
C ASP A 163 -9.53 -12.22 24.98
N GLU A 164 -9.39 -13.40 24.37
CA GLU A 164 -8.33 -13.70 23.39
C GLU A 164 -8.57 -13.04 22.02
N VAL A 165 -9.77 -12.51 21.75
CA VAL A 165 -10.14 -11.88 20.48
C VAL A 165 -9.89 -10.38 20.54
N ARG A 166 -9.06 -9.89 19.60
CA ARG A 166 -8.71 -8.47 19.48
C ARG A 166 -9.66 -7.74 18.53
N VAL A 167 -9.95 -8.30 17.35
CA VAL A 167 -10.92 -7.74 16.39
C VAL A 167 -11.61 -8.84 15.59
N VAL A 168 -12.88 -8.64 15.24
CA VAL A 168 -13.62 -9.48 14.27
C VAL A 168 -13.81 -8.74 12.95
N HIS A 169 -13.48 -9.37 11.82
CA HIS A 169 -13.65 -8.84 10.47
C HIS A 169 -14.63 -9.70 9.66
N VAL A 170 -15.29 -9.11 8.66
CA VAL A 170 -16.02 -9.92 7.65
C VAL A 170 -14.98 -10.53 6.71
N ALA A 171 -15.10 -11.83 6.44
CA ALA A 171 -14.17 -12.53 5.57
C ALA A 171 -14.21 -11.98 4.13
N ASN A 172 -13.03 -11.78 3.55
CA ASN A 172 -12.90 -11.04 2.29
C ASN A 172 -12.47 -11.93 1.10
N GLU A 173 -13.32 -12.04 0.08
CA GLU A 173 -12.95 -12.64 -1.21
C GLU A 173 -12.09 -11.66 -2.04
N ALA A 174 -10.94 -12.14 -2.54
CA ALA A 174 -10.03 -11.35 -3.36
C ALA A 174 -10.37 -11.43 -4.86
N THR A 175 -10.17 -10.33 -5.58
CA THR A 175 -10.58 -10.14 -6.99
C THR A 175 -9.47 -9.49 -7.84
N LEU A 176 -9.61 -9.49 -9.17
CA LEU A 176 -8.58 -9.08 -10.15
C LEU A 176 -8.86 -7.71 -10.82
N PHE A 177 -7.78 -6.99 -11.18
CA PHE A 177 -7.77 -5.67 -11.82
C PHE A 177 -6.87 -5.74 -13.10
N ASN A 178 -6.35 -4.67 -13.76
CA ASN A 178 -5.58 -4.76 -15.06
C ASN A 178 -4.74 -3.47 -15.49
N ASN A 179 -4.72 -2.87 -16.71
CA ASN A 179 -3.66 -2.93 -17.79
C ASN A 179 -2.69 -1.65 -17.88
N VAL A 180 -1.96 -1.20 -18.96
CA VAL A 180 -0.98 0.00 -19.07
C VAL A 180 0.27 0.04 -18.13
N ALA A 181 1.46 0.45 -18.61
CA ALA A 181 2.21 1.66 -18.17
C ALA A 181 3.46 2.05 -19.01
N ARG A 182 4.23 1.11 -19.60
CA ARG A 182 5.70 1.26 -19.80
C ARG A 182 6.27 2.65 -20.19
N GLN A 183 5.97 3.21 -21.38
CA GLN A 183 6.68 4.41 -21.87
C GLN A 183 6.53 5.63 -20.95
N ILE A 184 5.36 5.74 -20.32
CA ILE A 184 4.98 6.86 -19.44
C ILE A 184 5.78 6.82 -18.10
N LEU A 185 6.44 5.69 -17.80
CA LEU A 185 7.31 5.49 -16.64
C LEU A 185 8.80 5.86 -16.91
N ASN A 186 9.13 6.34 -18.11
CA ASN A 186 10.49 6.66 -18.58
C ASN A 186 11.50 5.48 -18.52
N VAL A 187 11.04 4.25 -18.71
CA VAL A 187 11.89 3.03 -18.65
C VAL A 187 12.36 2.59 -20.05
N GLU A 188 13.01 3.48 -20.78
CA GLU A 188 13.51 3.20 -22.12
C GLU A 188 14.98 2.75 -22.16
N SER A 189 15.33 2.04 -23.24
CA SER A 189 16.68 1.64 -23.64
C SER A 189 16.72 1.70 -25.18
N PRO A 190 17.85 2.00 -25.83
CA PRO A 190 17.85 2.62 -27.17
C PRO A 190 17.50 1.66 -28.32
N VAL A 191 16.19 1.50 -28.58
CA VAL A 191 15.65 0.74 -29.73
C VAL A 191 14.61 1.55 -30.54
N SER A 192 14.24 2.75 -30.10
CA SER A 192 13.43 3.71 -30.86
C SER A 192 14.24 4.97 -31.16
N SER A 193 14.34 5.35 -32.44
CA SER A 193 15.22 6.44 -32.90
C SER A 193 14.60 7.84 -32.82
N SER A 194 13.69 8.07 -31.87
CA SER A 194 12.96 9.35 -31.72
C SER A 194 12.67 9.78 -30.28
N ALA A 195 13.14 9.04 -29.27
CA ALA A 195 13.00 9.42 -27.86
C ALA A 195 14.22 10.23 -27.38
N THR A 196 13.98 11.36 -26.72
CA THR A 196 15.01 12.29 -26.23
C THR A 196 15.16 12.28 -24.70
N GLY A 197 14.59 11.28 -24.02
CA GLY A 197 14.73 11.07 -22.58
C GLY A 197 15.99 10.26 -22.19
N PRO A 198 16.47 10.37 -20.94
CA PRO A 198 17.59 9.57 -20.44
C PRO A 198 17.18 8.09 -20.32
N THR A 199 17.87 7.22 -21.06
CA THR A 199 17.60 5.78 -21.05
C THR A 199 18.18 5.09 -19.80
N SER A 200 17.43 4.15 -19.23
CA SER A 200 17.95 3.28 -18.17
C SER A 200 18.93 2.27 -18.74
N LYS A 201 20.13 2.21 -18.14
CA LYS A 201 21.09 1.10 -18.34
C LYS A 201 20.71 -0.17 -17.57
N TYR A 202 19.81 -0.05 -16.58
CA TYR A 202 19.33 -1.13 -15.73
C TYR A 202 18.12 -1.82 -16.36
N ARG A 203 18.08 -3.15 -16.29
CA ARG A 203 17.10 -4.00 -17.00
C ARG A 203 16.52 -5.14 -16.15
N GLY A 204 16.83 -5.21 -14.86
CA GLY A 204 16.32 -6.19 -13.89
C GLY A 204 17.36 -7.24 -13.48
N LYS A 205 18.61 -7.07 -13.87
CA LYS A 205 19.61 -8.13 -13.81
C LYS A 205 19.93 -8.53 -12.37
N GLY A 206 19.93 -9.84 -12.11
CA GLY A 206 20.16 -10.40 -10.77
C GLY A 206 19.06 -10.07 -9.76
N GLN A 207 17.89 -9.61 -10.21
CA GLN A 207 16.71 -9.43 -9.37
C GLN A 207 15.74 -10.60 -9.61
N ILE A 208 15.16 -11.11 -8.53
CA ILE A 208 14.10 -12.12 -8.55
C ILE A 208 12.82 -11.45 -8.08
N VAL A 209 11.78 -11.51 -8.92
CA VAL A 209 10.44 -10.99 -8.61
C VAL A 209 9.46 -12.15 -8.48
N CYS A 210 8.74 -12.20 -7.36
CA CYS A 210 7.60 -13.10 -7.19
C CYS A 210 6.31 -12.41 -7.67
N VAL A 211 5.51 -13.15 -8.44
CA VAL A 211 4.14 -12.78 -8.84
C VAL A 211 3.18 -13.77 -8.21
N ALA A 212 2.30 -13.31 -7.33
CA ALA A 212 1.22 -14.13 -6.80
C ALA A 212 -0.07 -13.80 -7.54
N ASP A 213 -0.54 -14.71 -8.39
CA ASP A 213 -1.66 -14.48 -9.31
C ASP A 213 -2.33 -15.81 -9.73
N THR A 214 -3.39 -15.75 -10.54
CA THR A 214 -4.06 -16.89 -11.19
C THR A 214 -3.12 -18.04 -11.58
N GLY A 215 -2.13 -17.82 -12.44
CA GLY A 215 -1.11 -18.81 -12.80
C GLY A 215 -0.09 -18.29 -13.80
N PHE A 216 0.66 -19.20 -14.42
CA PHE A 216 1.63 -18.87 -15.47
C PHE A 216 1.53 -19.81 -16.69
N ASP A 217 1.06 -19.28 -17.81
CA ASP A 217 1.06 -19.88 -19.14
C ASP A 217 0.71 -21.39 -19.15
N LYS A 218 1.65 -22.30 -19.45
CA LYS A 218 1.45 -23.77 -19.44
C LYS A 218 1.82 -24.47 -18.13
N GLY A 219 2.16 -23.74 -17.07
CA GLY A 219 2.58 -24.33 -15.79
C GLY A 219 3.96 -25.00 -15.83
N SER A 220 4.79 -24.63 -16.80
CA SER A 220 6.16 -25.16 -16.98
C SER A 220 7.19 -24.05 -16.85
N THR A 221 8.37 -24.36 -16.30
CA THR A 221 9.54 -23.47 -16.30
C THR A 221 10.34 -23.54 -17.61
N THR A 222 10.03 -24.48 -18.51
CA THR A 222 10.80 -24.76 -19.73
C THR A 222 9.98 -24.65 -21.02
N ASP A 223 8.74 -25.15 -21.04
CA ASP A 223 7.76 -24.81 -22.09
C ASP A 223 6.99 -23.56 -21.67
N VAL A 224 7.69 -22.43 -21.79
CA VAL A 224 7.19 -21.09 -21.45
C VAL A 224 6.76 -20.33 -22.70
N HIS A 225 5.95 -19.29 -22.53
CA HIS A 225 5.78 -18.26 -23.56
C HIS A 225 7.15 -17.60 -23.84
N ASP A 226 7.54 -17.46 -25.11
CA ASP A 226 8.90 -17.11 -25.55
C ASP A 226 9.52 -15.91 -24.83
N ALA A 227 8.68 -14.92 -24.49
CA ALA A 227 9.05 -13.73 -23.73
C ALA A 227 9.64 -13.98 -22.31
N PHE A 228 9.68 -15.22 -21.82
CA PHE A 228 10.25 -15.62 -20.52
C PHE A 228 11.35 -16.69 -20.63
N ALA A 229 11.78 -17.05 -21.85
CA ALA A 229 12.71 -18.15 -22.09
C ALA A 229 13.98 -18.06 -21.21
N GLY A 230 14.21 -19.11 -20.40
CA GLY A 230 15.38 -19.21 -19.51
C GLY A 230 15.34 -18.34 -18.25
N ARG A 231 14.23 -17.67 -17.92
CA ARG A 231 14.11 -16.74 -16.76
C ARG A 231 12.98 -17.07 -15.77
N VAL A 232 12.28 -18.19 -15.94
CA VAL A 232 11.30 -18.68 -14.95
C VAL A 232 12.01 -19.61 -13.97
N LYS A 233 12.27 -19.10 -12.75
CA LYS A 233 13.02 -19.79 -11.70
C LYS A 233 12.21 -20.90 -11.04
N ALA A 234 10.97 -20.59 -10.64
CA ALA A 234 10.09 -21.54 -9.96
C ALA A 234 8.61 -21.23 -10.18
N LEU A 235 7.77 -22.26 -10.11
CA LEU A 235 6.31 -22.18 -10.19
C LEU A 235 5.70 -23.00 -9.04
N TYR A 236 4.82 -22.39 -8.24
CA TYR A 236 4.22 -23.02 -7.07
C TYR A 236 2.71 -23.06 -7.17
N SER A 237 2.11 -24.24 -6.94
CA SER A 237 0.66 -24.36 -6.87
C SER A 237 0.17 -23.98 -5.48
N TRP A 238 -0.72 -22.99 -5.42
CA TRP A 238 -1.41 -22.58 -4.19
C TRP A 238 -2.89 -22.97 -4.26
N GLY A 239 -3.61 -22.59 -5.32
CA GLY A 239 -5.05 -22.89 -5.46
C GLY A 239 -5.40 -24.30 -5.95
N ARG A 240 -4.50 -24.99 -6.67
CA ARG A 240 -4.72 -26.34 -7.24
C ARG A 240 -3.70 -27.37 -6.74
N ARG A 241 -3.39 -27.32 -5.45
CA ARG A 241 -2.44 -28.24 -4.79
C ARG A 241 -2.89 -29.70 -4.93
N THR A 242 -1.91 -30.58 -5.16
CA THR A 242 -2.05 -32.03 -5.07
C THR A 242 -0.81 -32.63 -4.41
N ASN A 243 -0.90 -33.89 -3.96
CA ASN A 243 0.23 -34.65 -3.39
C ASN A 243 1.41 -34.85 -4.37
N THR A 244 1.32 -34.37 -5.61
CA THR A 244 2.36 -34.43 -6.65
C THR A 244 2.77 -33.04 -7.15
N GLY A 245 2.50 -31.98 -6.40
CA GLY A 245 2.92 -30.59 -6.69
C GLY A 245 1.82 -29.64 -7.19
N GLY A 246 0.64 -30.17 -7.55
CA GLY A 246 -0.48 -29.38 -8.05
C GLY A 246 -0.32 -28.84 -9.48
N ALA A 247 -1.20 -27.92 -9.86
CA ALA A 247 -1.22 -27.28 -11.19
C ALA A 247 -0.92 -25.76 -11.10
N THR A 248 -0.20 -25.23 -12.09
CA THR A 248 0.31 -23.84 -12.12
C THR A 248 0.07 -23.11 -13.44
N ASP A 249 -0.55 -23.79 -14.40
CA ASP A 249 -0.94 -23.27 -15.71
C ASP A 249 -2.03 -22.19 -15.61
N ASP A 250 -1.98 -21.20 -16.49
CA ASP A 250 -2.85 -20.04 -16.43
C ASP A 250 -4.08 -20.23 -17.33
N LEU A 251 -5.15 -20.77 -16.77
CA LEU A 251 -6.42 -20.96 -17.47
C LEU A 251 -7.16 -19.63 -17.72
N ASP A 252 -6.81 -18.56 -16.99
CA ASP A 252 -7.45 -17.25 -17.10
C ASP A 252 -6.71 -16.30 -18.04
N GLY A 253 -5.39 -16.19 -17.94
CA GLY A 253 -4.53 -15.31 -18.73
C GLY A 253 -4.07 -14.06 -18.00
N HIS A 254 -4.73 -13.64 -16.92
CA HIS A 254 -4.33 -12.47 -16.13
C HIS A 254 -2.92 -12.63 -15.55
N GLY A 255 -2.58 -13.76 -14.92
CA GLY A 255 -1.29 -13.96 -14.25
C GLY A 255 -0.11 -13.96 -15.22
N THR A 256 -0.26 -14.57 -16.39
CA THR A 256 0.73 -14.51 -17.47
C THR A 256 0.94 -13.08 -17.96
N HIS A 257 -0.14 -12.29 -18.02
CA HIS A 257 -0.14 -10.91 -18.48
C HIS A 257 0.45 -9.93 -17.46
N VAL A 258 0.23 -10.17 -16.17
CA VAL A 258 0.94 -9.56 -15.04
C VAL A 258 2.44 -9.88 -15.12
N CYS A 259 2.82 -11.15 -15.23
CA CYS A 259 4.23 -11.56 -15.35
C CYS A 259 4.93 -10.90 -16.54
N GLY A 260 4.24 -10.83 -17.70
CA GLY A 260 4.75 -10.17 -18.90
C GLY A 260 4.95 -8.68 -18.72
N SER A 261 4.12 -8.06 -17.88
CA SER A 261 4.23 -6.66 -17.50
C SER A 261 5.42 -6.42 -16.53
N VAL A 262 5.72 -7.35 -15.62
CA VAL A 262 6.93 -7.26 -14.77
C VAL A 262 8.21 -7.35 -15.61
N LEU A 263 8.37 -8.45 -16.37
CA LEU A 263 9.68 -8.87 -16.89
C LEU A 263 9.66 -9.63 -18.22
N GLY A 264 8.56 -9.56 -18.98
CA GLY A 264 8.52 -10.12 -20.34
C GLY A 264 9.58 -9.45 -21.23
N SER A 265 10.19 -10.21 -22.15
CA SER A 265 11.04 -9.67 -23.23
C SER A 265 10.80 -10.49 -24.50
N GLY A 266 9.79 -10.09 -25.26
CA GLY A 266 9.32 -10.81 -26.44
C GLY A 266 9.23 -9.92 -27.68
N HIS A 267 8.72 -10.51 -28.75
CA HIS A 267 8.44 -9.84 -30.01
C HIS A 267 6.99 -10.10 -30.43
N HIS A 268 6.27 -9.03 -30.77
CA HIS A 268 4.93 -9.05 -31.35
C HIS A 268 5.08 -8.73 -32.84
N SER A 269 4.52 -9.60 -33.68
CA SER A 269 4.65 -9.61 -35.15
C SER A 269 4.58 -8.25 -35.84
N THR A 270 3.63 -7.40 -35.46
CA THR A 270 3.44 -6.04 -36.02
C THR A 270 3.89 -4.89 -35.11
N GLN A 271 3.80 -5.03 -33.78
CA GLN A 271 4.14 -3.96 -32.83
C GLN A 271 5.61 -4.00 -32.33
N GLY A 272 6.42 -4.96 -32.77
CA GLY A 272 7.86 -5.00 -32.50
C GLY A 272 8.22 -5.60 -31.14
N ARG A 273 9.27 -5.09 -30.47
CA ARG A 273 9.67 -5.60 -29.14
C ARG A 273 8.63 -5.21 -28.09
N ILE A 274 8.07 -6.19 -27.38
CA ILE A 274 7.22 -5.98 -26.22
C ILE A 274 7.99 -6.42 -24.97
N GLU A 275 8.29 -5.47 -24.09
CA GLU A 275 9.05 -5.70 -22.85
C GLU A 275 8.27 -5.22 -21.61
N GLY A 276 8.15 -6.07 -20.60
CA GLY A 276 7.82 -5.69 -19.23
C GLY A 276 8.98 -4.93 -18.57
N THR A 277 8.70 -4.12 -17.55
CA THR A 277 9.63 -3.07 -17.06
C THR A 277 11.07 -3.57 -16.85
N ALA A 278 11.24 -4.74 -16.23
CA ALA A 278 12.52 -5.36 -15.88
C ALA A 278 12.83 -6.64 -16.70
N PRO A 279 13.11 -6.53 -18.02
CA PRO A 279 13.18 -7.66 -18.95
C PRO A 279 14.32 -8.67 -18.75
N GLU A 280 15.26 -8.41 -17.83
CA GLU A 280 16.39 -9.29 -17.46
C GLU A 280 16.27 -9.83 -16.02
N ALA A 281 15.14 -9.60 -15.34
CA ALA A 281 14.83 -10.22 -14.06
C ALA A 281 14.40 -11.69 -14.21
N GLU A 282 14.56 -12.44 -13.12
CA GLU A 282 14.06 -13.79 -12.91
C GLU A 282 12.66 -13.78 -12.27
N LEU A 283 11.84 -14.75 -12.65
CA LEU A 283 10.43 -14.87 -12.25
C LEU A 283 10.21 -16.06 -11.32
N ILE A 284 9.51 -15.82 -10.21
CA ILE A 284 8.79 -16.84 -9.45
C ILE A 284 7.29 -16.56 -9.61
N VAL A 285 6.47 -17.61 -9.78
CA VAL A 285 5.00 -17.44 -9.79
C VAL A 285 4.33 -18.38 -8.79
N GLN A 286 3.41 -17.84 -8.01
CA GLN A 286 2.52 -18.57 -7.12
C GLN A 286 1.12 -18.58 -7.75
N SER A 287 0.64 -19.75 -8.18
CA SER A 287 -0.65 -19.94 -8.86
C SER A 287 -1.78 -20.07 -7.84
N LEU A 288 -2.50 -18.96 -7.65
CA LEU A 288 -3.62 -18.77 -6.72
C LEU A 288 -4.96 -19.25 -7.27
N PHE A 289 -5.10 -19.47 -8.59
CA PHE A 289 -6.32 -20.00 -9.18
C PHE A 289 -6.65 -21.38 -8.58
N SER A 290 -7.85 -21.51 -8.01
CA SER A 290 -8.39 -22.77 -7.50
C SER A 290 -9.35 -23.43 -8.51
N ARG A 291 -10.36 -22.68 -8.97
CA ARG A 291 -11.43 -23.11 -9.86
C ARG A 291 -12.04 -21.92 -10.61
N TRP A 292 -12.98 -22.20 -11.51
CA TRP A 292 -13.87 -21.17 -12.05
C TRP A 292 -15.05 -20.93 -11.11
N ASN A 293 -15.48 -19.67 -10.98
CA ASN A 293 -16.65 -19.33 -10.18
C ASN A 293 -17.91 -19.98 -10.79
N PRO A 294 -18.67 -20.82 -10.05
CA PRO A 294 -19.83 -21.52 -10.60
C PRO A 294 -20.99 -20.59 -10.99
N PHE A 295 -20.96 -19.33 -10.57
CA PHE A 295 -21.93 -18.28 -10.89
C PHE A 295 -21.38 -17.23 -11.89
N SER A 296 -20.10 -17.32 -12.30
CA SER A 296 -19.48 -16.44 -13.30
C SER A 296 -18.48 -17.20 -14.17
N SER A 297 -18.86 -17.47 -15.42
CA SER A 297 -18.00 -18.12 -16.42
C SER A 297 -16.84 -17.26 -16.94
N THR A 298 -16.59 -16.09 -16.33
CA THR A 298 -15.52 -15.15 -16.68
C THR A 298 -14.79 -14.60 -15.45
N SER A 299 -14.93 -15.26 -14.29
CA SER A 299 -14.24 -14.87 -13.06
C SER A 299 -13.60 -16.09 -12.40
N PRO A 300 -12.26 -16.10 -12.20
CA PRO A 300 -11.60 -17.16 -11.46
C PRO A 300 -11.88 -17.03 -9.96
N ASP A 301 -11.87 -18.16 -9.26
CA ASP A 301 -11.83 -18.24 -7.80
C ASP A 301 -10.36 -18.32 -7.37
N LEU A 302 -9.92 -17.37 -6.55
CA LEU A 302 -8.53 -17.24 -6.08
C LEU A 302 -8.29 -17.91 -4.71
N GLY A 303 -9.06 -18.95 -4.36
CA GLY A 303 -8.94 -19.72 -3.11
C GLY A 303 -7.61 -20.45 -2.87
N GLY A 304 -6.54 -20.11 -3.59
CA GLY A 304 -5.15 -20.34 -3.17
C GLY A 304 -4.54 -19.18 -2.35
N ILE A 305 -5.23 -18.05 -2.21
CA ILE A 305 -4.84 -16.94 -1.31
C ILE A 305 -5.14 -17.36 0.13
N PRO A 306 -4.16 -17.30 1.06
CA PRO A 306 -4.41 -17.44 2.49
C PRO A 306 -5.51 -16.49 2.97
N LYS A 307 -6.54 -17.03 3.63
CA LYS A 307 -7.72 -16.23 3.99
C LYS A 307 -7.39 -15.10 4.94
N THR A 308 -6.50 -15.36 5.91
CA THR A 308 -6.31 -14.56 7.11
C THR A 308 -4.93 -13.93 7.17
N SER A 309 -3.86 -14.69 6.94
CA SER A 309 -2.46 -14.24 7.04
C SER A 309 -1.66 -14.61 5.80
N LEU A 310 -1.05 -13.62 5.16
CA LEU A 310 -0.26 -13.79 3.94
C LEU A 310 1.21 -14.15 4.22
N SER A 311 1.63 -14.27 5.48
CA SER A 311 3.04 -14.47 5.85
C SER A 311 3.67 -15.67 5.15
N TRP A 312 2.98 -16.82 5.07
CA TRP A 312 3.50 -18.03 4.40
C TRP A 312 3.66 -17.86 2.89
N LEU A 313 2.82 -17.04 2.25
CA LEU A 313 2.93 -16.70 0.83
C LEU A 313 4.22 -15.92 0.58
N PHE A 314 4.52 -14.94 1.44
CA PHE A 314 5.72 -14.11 1.34
C PHE A 314 6.99 -14.86 1.76
N THR A 315 6.95 -15.70 2.82
CA THR A 315 8.09 -16.53 3.27
C THR A 315 8.60 -17.42 2.16
N GLN A 316 7.72 -18.18 1.49
CA GLN A 316 8.12 -19.10 0.42
C GLN A 316 8.85 -18.37 -0.72
N ALA A 317 8.38 -17.18 -1.10
CA ALA A 317 9.05 -16.36 -2.11
C ALA A 317 10.39 -15.79 -1.62
N TYR A 318 10.46 -15.37 -0.35
CA TYR A 318 11.65 -14.79 0.26
C TYR A 318 12.79 -15.79 0.42
N ASP A 319 12.48 -17.03 0.82
CA ASP A 319 13.43 -18.13 0.97
C ASP A 319 14.01 -18.57 -0.39
N ASP A 320 13.20 -18.54 -1.45
CA ASP A 320 13.66 -18.69 -2.83
C ASP A 320 14.48 -17.47 -3.34
N GLY A 321 14.72 -16.46 -2.50
CA GLY A 321 15.55 -15.30 -2.82
C GLY A 321 14.83 -14.18 -3.57
N ALA A 322 13.50 -14.21 -3.69
CA ALA A 322 12.76 -13.02 -4.14
C ALA A 322 12.93 -11.91 -3.10
N ARG A 323 13.06 -10.67 -3.57
CA ARG A 323 13.06 -9.46 -2.72
C ARG A 323 12.05 -8.40 -3.18
N ILE A 324 11.23 -8.78 -4.16
CA ILE A 324 10.11 -8.02 -4.68
C ILE A 324 8.96 -8.99 -4.85
N HIS A 325 7.80 -8.66 -4.30
CA HIS A 325 6.59 -9.47 -4.36
C HIS A 325 5.43 -8.61 -4.85
N THR A 326 4.83 -8.95 -6.00
CA THR A 326 3.72 -8.19 -6.57
C THR A 326 2.42 -8.98 -6.51
N ASN A 327 1.40 -8.34 -5.95
CA ASN A 327 0.08 -8.90 -5.75
C ASN A 327 -0.90 -8.09 -6.60
N SER A 328 -1.42 -8.74 -7.64
CA SER A 328 -2.26 -8.13 -8.67
C SER A 328 -3.74 -8.44 -8.44
N TRP A 329 -4.12 -8.41 -7.16
CA TRP A 329 -5.43 -8.76 -6.63
C TRP A 329 -5.66 -8.02 -5.31
N GLY A 330 -6.90 -8.04 -4.81
CA GLY A 330 -7.25 -7.51 -3.49
C GLY A 330 -8.72 -7.71 -3.13
N SER A 331 -9.04 -7.52 -1.87
CA SER A 331 -10.38 -7.59 -1.30
C SER A 331 -11.30 -6.52 -1.91
N GLY A 332 -12.39 -6.94 -2.55
CA GLY A 332 -13.34 -6.03 -3.20
C GLY A 332 -14.28 -5.31 -2.23
N LEU A 333 -14.87 -4.18 -2.65
CA LEU A 333 -15.72 -3.38 -1.75
C LEU A 333 -17.03 -4.09 -1.34
N PRO A 334 -17.49 -3.93 -0.08
CA PRO A 334 -18.71 -4.58 0.41
C PRO A 334 -19.93 -4.17 -0.44
N PRO A 335 -20.74 -5.13 -0.94
CA PRO A 335 -21.81 -4.82 -1.89
C PRO A 335 -22.85 -3.81 -1.39
N LYS A 336 -23.11 -3.76 -0.07
CA LYS A 336 -24.07 -2.84 0.57
C LYS A 336 -23.50 -1.42 0.74
N THR A 337 -22.30 -1.28 1.32
CA THR A 337 -21.76 0.02 1.72
C THR A 337 -21.04 0.74 0.59
N LYS A 338 -20.38 -0.03 -0.30
CA LYS A 338 -19.46 0.47 -1.32
C LYS A 338 -18.39 1.43 -0.77
N ILE A 339 -17.96 1.17 0.46
CA ILE A 339 -16.88 1.86 1.16
C ILE A 339 -15.92 0.80 1.71
N GLN A 340 -14.63 1.06 1.60
CA GLN A 340 -13.52 0.24 2.07
C GLN A 340 -13.74 -0.32 3.49
N ARG A 341 -13.41 -1.61 3.68
CA ARG A 341 -13.32 -2.21 5.02
C ARG A 341 -12.06 -1.72 5.76
N PRO A 342 -12.09 -1.64 7.10
CA PRO A 342 -10.88 -1.39 7.89
C PRO A 342 -9.76 -2.39 7.61
N TYR A 343 -8.53 -1.97 7.90
CA TYR A 343 -7.32 -2.78 8.04
C TYR A 343 -7.61 -4.13 8.70
N ASP A 344 -7.23 -5.25 8.07
CA ASP A 344 -7.55 -6.60 8.53
C ASP A 344 -6.29 -7.47 8.73
N GLY A 345 -6.47 -8.76 9.03
CA GLY A 345 -5.36 -9.70 9.26
C GLY A 345 -4.41 -9.86 8.07
N ARG A 346 -4.89 -9.64 6.84
CA ARG A 346 -4.00 -9.62 5.66
C ARG A 346 -3.19 -8.33 5.66
N SER A 347 -3.83 -7.18 5.89
CA SER A 347 -3.13 -5.90 6.07
C SER A 347 -2.03 -6.01 7.14
N GLU A 348 -2.35 -6.65 8.25
CA GLU A 348 -1.45 -6.89 9.39
C GLU A 348 -0.28 -7.81 9.03
N SER A 349 -0.55 -8.95 8.39
CA SER A 349 0.50 -9.89 7.94
C SER A 349 1.46 -9.28 6.92
N ILE A 350 1.01 -8.34 6.08
CA ILE A 350 1.87 -7.59 5.15
C ILE A 350 2.80 -6.65 5.91
N ASP A 351 2.27 -5.91 6.89
CA ASP A 351 3.06 -4.96 7.67
C ASP A 351 4.09 -5.67 8.54
N GLN A 352 3.68 -6.72 9.27
CA GLN A 352 4.57 -7.57 10.05
C GLN A 352 5.66 -8.22 9.18
N PHE A 353 5.31 -8.76 8.01
CA PHE A 353 6.30 -9.41 7.16
C PHE A 353 7.39 -8.44 6.69
N VAL A 354 7.04 -7.22 6.27
CA VAL A 354 8.02 -6.20 5.85
C VAL A 354 8.78 -5.61 7.03
N TRP A 355 8.16 -5.55 8.22
CA TRP A 355 8.85 -5.15 9.45
C TRP A 355 9.98 -6.14 9.81
N ASP A 356 9.71 -7.45 9.78
CA ASP A 356 10.72 -8.48 10.04
C ASP A 356 11.73 -8.61 8.89
N HIS A 357 11.26 -8.51 7.64
CA HIS A 357 12.06 -8.66 6.42
C HIS A 357 12.26 -7.32 5.72
N GLN A 358 13.01 -6.43 6.37
CA GLN A 358 13.28 -5.05 5.93
C GLN A 358 13.77 -4.93 4.47
N ASP A 359 14.36 -5.98 3.86
CA ASP A 359 14.82 -6.01 2.47
C ASP A 359 13.80 -6.58 1.45
N MET A 360 12.57 -6.88 1.87
CA MET A 360 11.45 -7.25 1.01
C MET A 360 10.66 -6.01 0.56
N THR A 361 10.38 -5.91 -0.74
CA THR A 361 9.46 -4.90 -1.31
C THR A 361 8.15 -5.57 -1.72
N ILE A 362 7.07 -5.37 -0.95
CA ILE A 362 5.74 -5.91 -1.29
C ILE A 362 4.91 -4.82 -2.00
N LEU A 363 4.24 -5.19 -3.10
CA LEU A 363 3.35 -4.33 -3.85
C LEU A 363 1.92 -4.91 -3.91
N PHE A 364 0.93 -4.02 -3.87
CA PHE A 364 -0.49 -4.36 -4.06
C PHE A 364 -1.15 -3.40 -5.05
N ALA A 365 -2.06 -3.93 -5.87
CA ALA A 365 -2.95 -3.10 -6.67
C ALA A 365 -3.95 -2.36 -5.76
N ALA A 366 -4.19 -1.08 -6.01
CA ALA A 366 -5.10 -0.25 -5.23
C ALA A 366 -6.57 -0.75 -5.25
N GLY A 367 -6.96 -1.44 -6.32
CA GLY A 367 -8.32 -1.89 -6.59
C GLY A 367 -8.91 -1.28 -7.88
N ASN A 368 -9.96 -1.92 -8.39
CA ASN A 368 -10.82 -1.39 -9.45
C ASN A 368 -12.21 -1.04 -8.89
N ASP A 369 -12.33 -0.32 -7.77
CA ASP A 369 -13.62 0.01 -7.16
C ASP A 369 -13.91 1.53 -7.05
N GLY A 370 -13.07 2.40 -7.65
CA GLY A 370 -13.40 3.83 -7.80
C GLY A 370 -14.67 4.03 -8.63
N GLN A 371 -15.72 4.64 -8.07
CA GLN A 371 -17.06 4.72 -8.68
C GLN A 371 -17.74 6.09 -8.50
N ASP A 372 -18.53 6.50 -9.50
CA ASP A 372 -19.55 7.56 -9.45
C ASP A 372 -20.89 6.84 -9.25
N ALA A 373 -21.19 6.44 -8.01
CA ALA A 373 -22.34 5.58 -7.71
C ALA A 373 -22.90 5.79 -6.30
N THR A 374 -24.21 5.58 -6.17
CA THR A 374 -25.03 5.97 -5.02
C THR A 374 -24.80 5.09 -3.80
N GLY A 375 -24.22 5.67 -2.74
CA GLY A 375 -24.44 5.18 -1.37
C GLY A 375 -25.75 5.72 -0.79
N PRO A 376 -26.04 5.49 0.51
CA PRO A 376 -27.19 6.08 1.20
C PRO A 376 -27.12 7.62 1.37
N GLN A 377 -26.00 8.24 0.96
CA GLN A 377 -25.63 9.62 1.27
C GLN A 377 -25.01 10.29 0.02
N GLU A 378 -25.85 10.59 -0.98
CA GLU A 378 -25.48 11.33 -2.21
C GLU A 378 -24.47 10.56 -3.11
N ARG A 379 -24.02 11.03 -4.28
CA ARG A 379 -24.67 11.79 -5.39
C ARG A 379 -24.16 11.14 -6.71
N LEU A 380 -24.82 11.38 -7.85
CA LEU A 380 -24.26 11.06 -9.18
C LEU A 380 -23.80 12.39 -9.81
N ASP A 381 -22.55 12.77 -9.60
CA ASP A 381 -22.05 14.12 -9.94
C ASP A 381 -20.81 14.15 -10.85
N GLY A 382 -20.34 12.98 -11.31
CA GLY A 382 -19.19 12.92 -12.22
C GLY A 382 -17.83 12.97 -11.51
N THR A 383 -17.80 12.85 -10.18
CA THR A 383 -16.57 12.63 -9.39
C THR A 383 -16.43 11.17 -8.97
N VAL A 384 -15.23 10.75 -8.56
CA VAL A 384 -14.96 9.36 -8.14
C VAL A 384 -14.86 9.28 -6.62
N ASN A 385 -15.75 8.50 -6.01
CA ASN A 385 -15.90 8.42 -4.56
C ASN A 385 -14.60 7.97 -3.83
N PRO A 386 -14.25 8.59 -2.68
CA PRO A 386 -13.11 8.22 -1.85
C PRO A 386 -13.34 6.88 -1.12
N ARG A 387 -12.31 6.40 -0.40
CA ARG A 387 -12.34 5.17 0.42
C ARG A 387 -12.81 3.95 -0.38
N SER A 388 -12.22 3.73 -1.55
CA SER A 388 -12.55 2.64 -2.47
C SER A 388 -11.43 1.58 -2.62
N LEU A 389 -10.41 1.61 -1.77
CA LEU A 389 -9.27 0.67 -1.78
C LEU A 389 -9.65 -0.69 -1.17
N GLY A 390 -8.92 -1.75 -1.55
CA GLY A 390 -8.93 -3.03 -0.85
C GLY A 390 -8.21 -2.98 0.51
N ALA A 391 -8.42 -3.99 1.36
CA ALA A 391 -7.84 -4.05 2.71
C ALA A 391 -6.32 -4.31 2.66
N GLU A 392 -5.85 -5.21 1.81
CA GLU A 392 -4.42 -5.50 1.61
C GLU A 392 -3.68 -4.25 1.10
N ALA A 393 -4.32 -3.51 0.19
CA ALA A 393 -3.88 -2.23 -0.36
C ALA A 393 -3.87 -1.08 0.68
N ALA A 394 -4.42 -1.29 1.88
CA ALA A 394 -4.38 -0.36 3.00
C ALA A 394 -3.21 -0.60 3.97
N SER A 395 -2.42 -1.67 3.80
CA SER A 395 -1.22 -1.92 4.63
C SER A 395 -0.20 -0.78 4.52
N LYS A 396 0.46 -0.44 5.63
CA LYS A 396 1.41 0.70 5.74
C LYS A 396 2.67 0.45 4.92
N ASN A 397 3.19 -0.77 4.96
CA ASN A 397 4.54 -1.11 4.51
C ASN A 397 4.60 -1.54 3.04
N CYS A 398 3.48 -1.93 2.43
CA CYS A 398 3.44 -2.17 0.99
C CYS A 398 3.54 -0.88 0.16
N ILE A 399 3.83 -1.05 -1.14
CA ILE A 399 3.64 -0.04 -2.17
C ILE A 399 2.29 -0.32 -2.84
N THR A 400 1.28 0.51 -2.55
CA THR A 400 -0.04 0.46 -3.16
C THR A 400 -0.03 1.25 -4.45
N VAL A 401 -0.43 0.62 -5.57
CA VAL A 401 -0.34 1.19 -6.91
C VAL A 401 -1.73 1.41 -7.51
N GLY A 402 -2.08 2.67 -7.77
CA GLY A 402 -3.28 3.05 -8.53
C GLY A 402 -2.99 3.26 -10.03
N ALA A 403 -4.03 3.61 -10.78
CA ALA A 403 -4.01 3.68 -12.24
C ALA A 403 -4.17 5.11 -12.81
N THR A 404 -3.25 5.55 -13.66
CA THR A 404 -3.48 6.63 -14.66
C THR A 404 -4.01 6.06 -15.98
N GLU A 405 -4.27 6.88 -16.98
CA GLU A 405 -4.45 6.36 -18.34
C GLU A 405 -3.14 6.15 -19.08
N ASN A 406 -3.22 5.38 -20.15
CA ASN A 406 -2.26 5.34 -21.23
C ASN A 406 -2.54 6.36 -22.33
N LEU A 407 -1.55 6.57 -23.19
CA LEU A 407 -1.70 7.13 -24.54
C LEU A 407 -1.85 5.99 -25.59
N ARG A 408 -3.09 5.54 -25.84
CA ARG A 408 -3.48 4.72 -27.01
C ARG A 408 -4.84 5.20 -27.58
N PRO A 409 -4.93 6.44 -28.10
CA PRO A 409 -6.20 7.03 -28.57
C PRO A 409 -6.79 6.34 -29.81
N ASP A 410 -5.97 5.66 -30.62
CA ASP A 410 -6.40 4.98 -31.85
C ASP A 410 -6.86 3.52 -31.65
N LEU A 411 -6.95 3.05 -30.40
CA LEU A 411 -7.22 1.65 -30.09
C LEU A 411 -8.66 1.23 -30.47
N ARG A 412 -8.81 0.01 -30.98
CA ARG A 412 -10.08 -0.51 -31.50
C ARG A 412 -10.57 -1.71 -30.70
N LEU A 413 -11.90 -1.84 -30.61
CA LEU A 413 -12.58 -2.92 -29.90
C LEU A 413 -12.86 -4.11 -30.83
N GLY A 414 -12.86 -5.32 -30.26
CA GLY A 414 -13.15 -6.56 -31.00
C GLY A 414 -14.63 -6.87 -31.18
N GLY A 415 -14.92 -7.70 -32.20
CA GLY A 415 -16.20 -8.38 -32.37
C GLY A 415 -17.42 -7.44 -32.48
N GLN A 416 -18.53 -7.84 -31.85
CA GLN A 416 -19.77 -7.05 -31.85
C GLN A 416 -19.67 -5.75 -31.04
N SER A 417 -18.57 -5.49 -30.33
CA SER A 417 -18.35 -4.25 -29.57
C SER A 417 -17.93 -3.05 -30.44
N ASN A 418 -17.85 -3.19 -31.76
CA ASN A 418 -17.35 -2.17 -32.69
C ASN A 418 -18.27 -0.93 -32.86
N THR A 419 -19.37 -0.85 -32.09
CA THR A 419 -20.26 0.33 -31.96
C THR A 419 -20.17 1.01 -30.59
N ARG A 420 -19.38 0.48 -29.66
CA ARG A 420 -19.21 0.98 -28.29
C ARG A 420 -18.18 2.13 -28.28
N PRO A 421 -18.47 3.30 -27.69
CA PRO A 421 -17.45 4.32 -27.43
C PRO A 421 -16.34 3.79 -26.51
N TYR A 422 -15.09 4.16 -26.78
CA TYR A 422 -13.94 3.82 -25.93
C TYR A 422 -13.86 4.75 -24.70
N THR A 423 -14.98 4.90 -23.97
CA THR A 423 -15.12 5.83 -22.85
C THR A 423 -15.54 5.10 -21.57
N TYR A 424 -15.29 5.67 -20.39
CA TYR A 424 -15.64 4.99 -19.13
C TYR A 424 -17.15 4.73 -19.00
N GLY A 425 -18.01 5.63 -19.50
CA GLY A 425 -19.45 5.41 -19.58
C GLY A 425 -19.88 4.45 -20.70
N GLY A 426 -19.07 4.29 -21.75
CA GLY A 426 -19.22 3.18 -22.70
C GLY A 426 -18.89 1.84 -22.04
N PHE A 427 -17.86 1.80 -21.19
CA PHE A 427 -17.37 0.59 -20.54
C PHE A 427 -18.16 0.13 -19.31
N TRP A 428 -18.55 1.06 -18.44
CA TRP A 428 -19.34 0.80 -17.23
C TRP A 428 -20.43 1.87 -17.06
N SER A 429 -21.44 1.83 -17.93
CA SER A 429 -22.52 2.85 -18.04
C SER A 429 -23.34 3.10 -16.77
N THR A 430 -23.32 2.20 -15.79
CA THR A 430 -23.99 2.34 -14.49
C THR A 430 -23.09 2.83 -13.36
N ARG A 431 -21.77 2.94 -13.60
CA ARG A 431 -20.73 3.28 -12.62
C ARG A 431 -20.03 4.60 -12.93
N PHE A 432 -20.09 5.02 -14.20
CA PHE A 432 -19.59 6.28 -14.73
C PHE A 432 -20.69 6.88 -15.60
N ALA A 433 -21.79 7.29 -14.95
CA ALA A 433 -23.03 7.69 -15.61
C ALA A 433 -23.09 9.20 -15.89
N CYS A 434 -22.35 10.02 -15.13
CA CYS A 434 -22.27 11.46 -15.30
C CYS A 434 -20.97 11.92 -15.98
N ASN A 435 -21.01 13.09 -16.62
CA ASN A 435 -19.80 13.73 -17.14
C ASN A 435 -19.10 14.52 -16.01
N PRO A 436 -17.76 14.63 -16.00
CA PRO A 436 -16.84 14.29 -17.11
C PRO A 436 -16.66 12.79 -17.38
N LEU A 437 -16.76 11.92 -16.38
CA LEU A 437 -16.40 10.49 -16.47
C LEU A 437 -17.01 9.74 -17.67
N LYS A 438 -18.32 9.88 -17.90
CA LYS A 438 -19.09 9.08 -18.88
C LYS A 438 -18.54 9.17 -20.30
N ASP A 439 -18.34 10.37 -20.82
CA ASP A 439 -17.95 10.61 -22.22
C ASP A 439 -16.42 10.70 -22.40
N ASP A 440 -15.64 10.52 -21.33
CA ASP A 440 -14.18 10.62 -21.33
C ASP A 440 -13.48 9.32 -21.74
N HIS A 441 -12.42 9.45 -22.53
CA HIS A 441 -11.83 8.36 -23.31
C HIS A 441 -10.69 7.65 -22.57
N MET A 442 -10.85 6.35 -22.30
CA MET A 442 -10.05 5.61 -21.30
C MET A 442 -8.54 5.45 -21.57
N ALA A 443 -8.02 5.95 -22.68
CA ALA A 443 -6.62 5.81 -23.05
C ALA A 443 -6.14 6.96 -23.95
N ASN A 444 -6.40 8.22 -23.56
CA ASN A 444 -5.82 9.38 -24.23
C ASN A 444 -4.91 10.25 -23.36
N ASN A 445 -5.00 10.18 -22.02
CA ASN A 445 -4.34 11.15 -21.14
C ASN A 445 -3.43 10.49 -20.07
N PRO A 446 -2.10 10.42 -20.30
CA PRO A 446 -1.13 9.97 -19.29
C PRO A 446 -1.18 10.64 -17.91
N ASP A 447 -1.63 11.91 -17.84
CA ASP A 447 -1.79 12.67 -16.57
C ASP A 447 -3.22 12.54 -15.99
N GLY A 448 -4.13 11.91 -16.73
CA GLY A 448 -5.47 11.54 -16.29
C GLY A 448 -5.44 10.32 -15.38
N LEU A 449 -6.19 10.35 -14.28
CA LEU A 449 -6.40 9.17 -13.43
C LEU A 449 -7.47 8.29 -14.06
N ALA A 450 -7.27 6.97 -14.07
CA ALA A 450 -8.31 6.07 -14.56
C ALA A 450 -9.54 6.13 -13.63
N ALA A 451 -10.75 6.22 -14.22
CA ALA A 451 -11.98 6.39 -13.44
C ALA A 451 -12.22 5.23 -12.47
N PHE A 452 -11.90 3.99 -12.89
CA PHE A 452 -12.01 2.80 -12.06
C PHE A 452 -10.99 2.70 -10.93
N SER A 453 -9.88 3.45 -11.00
CA SER A 453 -8.81 3.35 -10.01
C SER A 453 -9.38 3.67 -8.64
N SER A 454 -9.29 2.71 -7.72
CA SER A 454 -9.64 2.93 -6.32
C SER A 454 -8.88 4.12 -5.73
N ARG A 455 -9.56 4.86 -4.86
CA ARG A 455 -9.12 6.11 -4.25
C ARG A 455 -9.08 5.94 -2.73
N GLY A 456 -8.09 6.53 -2.08
CA GLY A 456 -8.09 6.69 -0.63
C GLY A 456 -9.00 7.83 -0.16
N PRO A 457 -8.73 8.39 1.03
CA PRO A 457 -7.79 7.85 2.01
C PRO A 457 -8.24 6.46 2.49
N THR A 458 -7.44 5.74 3.27
CA THR A 458 -7.87 4.45 3.85
C THR A 458 -9.07 4.64 4.79
N ALA A 459 -9.65 3.55 5.32
CA ALA A 459 -10.65 3.65 6.38
C ALA A 459 -10.11 4.42 7.61
N GLU A 460 -8.83 4.22 7.93
CA GLU A 460 -8.05 4.89 8.99
C GLU A 460 -7.46 6.24 8.53
N ASN A 461 -7.99 6.82 7.45
CA ASN A 461 -7.63 8.13 6.92
C ASN A 461 -6.17 8.28 6.40
N ARG A 462 -5.47 7.17 6.12
CA ARG A 462 -4.08 7.17 5.63
C ARG A 462 -4.01 7.45 4.13
N LEU A 463 -2.92 8.07 3.68
CA LEU A 463 -2.69 8.46 2.29
C LEU A 463 -2.35 7.23 1.43
N LYS A 464 -3.31 6.82 0.60
CA LYS A 464 -3.17 5.73 -0.37
C LYS A 464 -3.95 6.08 -1.67
N PRO A 465 -3.57 5.56 -2.86
CA PRO A 465 -2.38 4.74 -3.14
C PRO A 465 -1.07 5.50 -2.83
N ASP A 466 0.06 4.82 -2.76
CA ASP A 466 1.36 5.49 -2.58
C ASP A 466 1.78 6.19 -3.88
N VAL A 467 1.63 5.48 -5.00
CA VAL A 467 1.94 5.98 -6.34
C VAL A 467 0.89 5.52 -7.34
N VAL A 468 0.90 6.13 -8.51
CA VAL A 468 0.19 5.61 -9.68
C VAL A 468 1.17 5.24 -10.80
N ALA A 469 0.82 4.21 -11.54
CA ALA A 469 1.31 4.01 -12.90
C ALA A 469 0.08 3.96 -13.82
N PRO A 470 0.20 4.09 -15.14
CA PRO A 470 -0.95 3.87 -16.01
C PRO A 470 -1.61 2.50 -15.82
N GLY A 471 -2.89 2.43 -16.22
CA GLY A 471 -3.82 1.34 -15.92
C GLY A 471 -4.65 0.85 -17.12
N THR A 472 -4.47 1.43 -18.31
CA THR A 472 -5.36 1.23 -19.45
C THR A 472 -4.62 0.81 -20.72
N ALA A 473 -5.15 -0.15 -21.49
CA ALA A 473 -4.53 -0.69 -22.71
C ALA A 473 -3.06 -1.23 -22.63
N ILE A 474 -2.67 -2.05 -21.61
CA ILE A 474 -1.44 -2.92 -21.69
C ILE A 474 -1.75 -3.93 -22.78
N LEU A 475 -0.82 -4.00 -23.71
CA LEU A 475 -0.47 -5.15 -24.51
C LEU A 475 0.63 -5.90 -23.77
N SER A 476 0.33 -7.09 -23.26
CA SER A 476 1.29 -7.98 -22.58
C SER A 476 0.99 -9.43 -22.98
N THR A 477 1.86 -10.34 -22.56
CA THR A 477 1.85 -11.75 -22.93
C THR A 477 0.56 -12.44 -22.53
N ARG A 478 0.01 -13.23 -23.45
CA ARG A 478 -1.21 -14.01 -23.29
C ARG A 478 -0.87 -15.45 -22.92
N SER A 479 -1.58 -16.01 -21.94
CA SER A 479 -1.47 -17.45 -21.64
C SER A 479 -1.85 -18.28 -22.86
N ARG A 480 -1.01 -19.26 -23.20
CA ARG A 480 -1.27 -20.27 -24.22
C ARG A 480 -2.26 -21.35 -23.74
N SER A 481 -2.63 -21.32 -22.45
CA SER A 481 -3.63 -22.21 -21.79
C SER A 481 -4.98 -21.53 -21.52
N LYS A 482 -5.14 -20.23 -21.85
CA LYS A 482 -6.37 -19.47 -21.57
C LYS A 482 -7.61 -20.11 -22.20
N LEU A 483 -8.54 -20.58 -21.37
CA LEU A 483 -9.75 -21.29 -21.81
C LEU A 483 -10.81 -20.33 -22.36
N TYR A 484 -11.13 -19.27 -21.60
CA TYR A 484 -12.20 -18.35 -21.95
C TYR A 484 -11.69 -17.21 -22.85
N THR A 485 -11.68 -17.46 -24.16
CA THR A 485 -11.27 -16.47 -25.17
C THR A 485 -12.24 -15.29 -25.33
N ALA A 486 -13.49 -15.40 -24.85
CA ALA A 486 -14.49 -14.33 -24.90
C ALA A 486 -14.18 -13.09 -24.01
N SER A 487 -13.14 -13.16 -23.17
CA SER A 487 -12.61 -12.00 -22.44
C SER A 487 -11.43 -11.31 -23.14
N VAL A 488 -10.95 -11.86 -24.25
CA VAL A 488 -9.94 -11.22 -25.11
C VAL A 488 -10.63 -10.14 -25.96
N ASP A 489 -9.88 -9.16 -26.43
CA ASP A 489 -10.32 -8.07 -27.34
C ASP A 489 -11.42 -7.12 -26.84
N GLN A 490 -11.92 -7.29 -25.60
CA GLN A 490 -12.97 -6.44 -25.00
C GLN A 490 -12.59 -4.95 -24.86
N VAL A 491 -11.30 -4.64 -25.01
CA VAL A 491 -10.56 -3.49 -24.45
C VAL A 491 -9.30 -3.19 -25.28
N GLY A 492 -9.33 -3.58 -26.56
CA GLY A 492 -8.20 -3.51 -27.48
C GLY A 492 -7.95 -4.85 -28.15
N VAL A 493 -7.96 -4.87 -29.49
CA VAL A 493 -7.60 -6.06 -30.28
C VAL A 493 -6.08 -6.20 -30.39
N SER A 494 -5.55 -7.40 -30.16
CA SER A 494 -4.19 -7.78 -30.61
C SER A 494 -4.28 -8.73 -31.79
N ASP A 495 -3.55 -8.40 -32.86
CA ASP A 495 -3.37 -9.21 -34.06
C ASP A 495 -2.32 -10.33 -33.90
N ASP A 496 -1.69 -10.44 -32.72
CA ASP A 496 -0.73 -11.48 -32.37
C ASP A 496 -1.27 -12.39 -31.26
N PRO A 497 -1.42 -13.71 -31.48
CA PRO A 497 -1.99 -14.62 -30.48
C PRO A 497 -1.13 -14.81 -29.23
N GLY A 498 0.14 -14.36 -29.23
CA GLY A 498 0.99 -14.31 -28.04
C GLY A 498 0.67 -13.15 -27.09
N TYR A 499 -0.18 -12.20 -27.47
CA TYR A 499 -0.45 -10.99 -26.68
C TYR A 499 -1.96 -10.67 -26.54
N MET A 500 -2.30 -9.80 -25.58
CA MET A 500 -3.68 -9.33 -25.37
C MET A 500 -3.79 -8.03 -24.55
N TYR A 501 -4.99 -7.44 -24.52
CA TYR A 501 -5.39 -6.29 -23.70
C TYR A 501 -6.49 -6.66 -22.68
N LEU A 502 -6.58 -5.91 -21.56
CA LEU A 502 -7.51 -6.04 -20.41
C LEU A 502 -7.92 -4.60 -19.87
N ALA A 503 -8.33 -4.35 -18.60
CA ALA A 503 -8.54 -2.96 -18.03
C ALA A 503 -8.55 -2.80 -16.48
N GLY A 504 -7.66 -2.00 -15.84
CA GLY A 504 -7.65 -1.82 -14.36
C GLY A 504 -6.37 -1.31 -13.65
N THR A 505 -6.11 -1.77 -12.41
CA THR A 505 -4.86 -1.47 -11.63
C THR A 505 -3.79 -2.58 -11.57
N SER A 506 -4.12 -3.85 -11.78
CA SER A 506 -3.20 -5.02 -11.69
C SER A 506 -2.04 -5.10 -12.69
N MET A 507 -1.92 -4.18 -13.64
CA MET A 507 -0.72 -4.00 -14.47
C MET A 507 0.03 -2.71 -14.17
N ALA A 508 -0.63 -1.70 -13.60
CA ALA A 508 0.05 -0.60 -12.95
C ALA A 508 1.04 -1.20 -11.91
N THR A 509 0.56 -2.10 -11.05
CA THR A 509 1.36 -2.77 -10.00
C THR A 509 2.61 -3.50 -10.51
N PRO A 510 2.56 -4.48 -11.43
CA PRO A 510 3.73 -5.21 -11.91
C PRO A 510 4.70 -4.34 -12.71
N LEU A 511 4.23 -3.28 -13.39
CA LEU A 511 5.16 -2.35 -14.06
C LEU A 511 5.93 -1.53 -13.03
N VAL A 512 5.28 -1.15 -11.92
CA VAL A 512 5.96 -0.56 -10.75
C VAL A 512 6.83 -1.59 -10.00
N ALA A 513 6.44 -2.87 -9.94
CA ALA A 513 7.26 -3.94 -9.35
C ALA A 513 8.55 -4.15 -10.15
N GLY A 514 8.47 -4.11 -11.48
CA GLY A 514 9.65 -4.04 -12.33
C GLY A 514 10.44 -2.75 -12.12
N THR A 515 9.81 -1.59 -11.92
CA THR A 515 10.54 -0.35 -11.56
C THR A 515 11.30 -0.51 -10.25
N CYS A 516 10.71 -1.16 -9.25
CA CYS A 516 11.38 -1.52 -7.99
C CYS A 516 12.58 -2.43 -8.22
N ALA A 517 12.51 -3.37 -9.19
CA ALA A 517 13.65 -4.20 -9.57
C ALA A 517 14.77 -3.36 -10.20
N LEU A 518 14.44 -2.37 -11.03
CA LEU A 518 15.43 -1.47 -11.62
C LEU A 518 16.07 -0.54 -10.58
N ILE A 519 15.30 -0.05 -9.59
CA ILE A 519 15.82 0.71 -8.45
C ILE A 519 16.76 -0.18 -7.61
N ARG A 520 16.37 -1.42 -7.32
CA ARG A 520 17.19 -2.36 -6.53
C ARG A 520 18.47 -2.79 -7.26
N GLU A 521 18.41 -3.04 -8.57
CA GLU A 521 19.59 -3.24 -9.42
C GLU A 521 20.50 -1.99 -9.37
N ALA A 522 19.92 -0.79 -9.51
CA ALA A 522 20.66 0.46 -9.52
C ALA A 522 21.42 0.73 -8.21
N LEU A 523 20.79 0.44 -7.06
CA LEU A 523 21.40 0.58 -5.75
C LEU A 523 22.60 -0.37 -5.58
N LEU A 524 22.40 -1.65 -5.90
CA LEU A 524 23.46 -2.66 -5.81
C LEU A 524 24.63 -2.36 -6.78
N ALA A 525 24.32 -2.00 -8.02
CA ALA A 525 25.33 -1.71 -9.04
C ALA A 525 26.09 -0.39 -8.82
N ASN A 526 25.52 0.56 -8.07
CA ASN A 526 26.18 1.81 -7.70
C ASN A 526 26.84 1.78 -6.31
N GLY A 527 26.89 0.63 -5.62
CA GLY A 527 27.65 0.45 -4.37
C GLY A 527 26.91 0.87 -3.09
N TYR A 528 25.62 0.54 -2.98
CA TYR A 528 24.85 0.68 -1.73
C TYR A 528 25.59 0.13 -0.50
N SER A 529 25.49 0.83 0.64
CA SER A 529 26.37 0.65 1.80
C SER A 529 25.68 0.73 3.17
N ASP A 530 24.70 -0.15 3.43
CA ASP A 530 24.22 -0.43 4.79
C ASP A 530 25.10 -1.49 5.46
N VAL A 531 26.18 -1.09 6.13
CA VAL A 531 27.15 -2.03 6.72
C VAL A 531 26.80 -2.35 8.17
N GLN A 532 26.54 -3.63 8.46
CA GLN A 532 26.32 -4.12 9.82
C GLN A 532 27.59 -3.99 10.69
N PRO A 533 27.46 -3.98 12.04
CA PRO A 533 28.61 -3.96 12.95
C PRO A 533 29.61 -5.13 12.80
N ASP A 534 29.22 -6.21 12.09
CA ASP A 534 30.11 -7.35 11.76
C ASP A 534 30.81 -7.22 10.40
N GLY A 535 30.60 -6.11 9.67
CA GLY A 535 31.20 -5.82 8.38
C GLY A 535 30.40 -6.29 7.16
N ARG A 536 29.24 -6.94 7.32
CA ARG A 536 28.39 -7.35 6.18
C ARG A 536 27.47 -6.23 5.71
N THR A 537 27.50 -5.92 4.42
CA THR A 537 26.49 -5.03 3.80
C THR A 537 25.13 -5.72 3.72
N LYS A 538 24.05 -5.05 4.16
CA LYS A 538 22.67 -5.51 3.95
C LYS A 538 22.24 -5.34 2.50
N ASN A 539 21.18 -6.06 2.12
CA ASN A 539 20.40 -5.71 0.94
C ASN A 539 19.71 -4.34 1.12
N PRO A 540 19.45 -3.58 0.04
CA PRO A 540 18.61 -2.39 0.09
C PRO A 540 17.23 -2.67 0.69
N THR A 541 16.76 -1.80 1.59
CA THR A 541 15.47 -1.97 2.26
C THR A 541 14.28 -1.66 1.35
N GLY A 542 13.14 -2.31 1.59
CA GLY A 542 11.87 -2.00 0.92
C GLY A 542 11.44 -0.55 1.14
N SER A 543 11.70 0.00 2.33
CA SER A 543 11.49 1.43 2.64
C SER A 543 12.34 2.34 1.76
N LEU A 544 13.61 2.00 1.48
CA LEU A 544 14.47 2.78 0.58
C LEU A 544 14.00 2.70 -0.88
N VAL A 545 13.62 1.51 -1.34
CA VAL A 545 13.06 1.34 -2.70
C VAL A 545 11.76 2.16 -2.84
N LYS A 546 10.89 2.13 -1.83
CA LYS A 546 9.67 2.94 -1.74
C LYS A 546 9.98 4.45 -1.68
N ALA A 547 10.98 4.88 -0.92
CA ALA A 547 11.39 6.28 -0.82
C ALA A 547 11.90 6.84 -2.17
N LEU A 548 12.76 6.08 -2.86
CA LEU A 548 13.27 6.46 -4.19
C LEU A 548 12.16 6.50 -5.23
N LEU A 549 11.26 5.51 -5.24
CA LEU A 549 10.10 5.46 -6.13
C LEU A 549 9.17 6.68 -5.94
N ILE A 550 8.85 7.00 -4.69
CA ILE A 550 7.97 8.11 -4.33
C ILE A 550 8.65 9.47 -4.57
N ASN A 551 9.94 9.61 -4.23
CA ASN A 551 10.67 10.85 -4.50
C ASN A 551 10.95 11.03 -6.00
N GLY A 552 10.92 9.96 -6.80
CA GLY A 552 10.94 10.05 -8.25
C GLY A 552 9.62 10.47 -8.88
N ALA A 553 8.49 10.16 -8.24
CA ALA A 553 7.17 10.35 -8.84
C ALA A 553 6.87 11.81 -9.22
N VAL A 554 6.18 11.98 -10.35
CA VAL A 554 5.70 13.24 -10.89
C VAL A 554 4.26 13.49 -10.41
N PRO A 555 4.00 14.54 -9.61
CA PRO A 555 2.64 14.86 -9.19
C PRO A 555 1.74 15.16 -10.40
N ILE A 556 0.63 14.43 -10.52
CA ILE A 556 -0.38 14.65 -11.56
C ILE A 556 -1.57 15.40 -10.96
N LYS A 557 -2.19 16.28 -11.76
CA LYS A 557 -3.34 17.07 -11.29
C LYS A 557 -4.66 16.30 -11.30
N GLY A 558 -4.74 15.22 -12.08
CA GLY A 558 -5.94 14.39 -12.21
C GLY A 558 -7.10 15.06 -12.96
N GLN A 559 -7.91 14.26 -13.65
CA GLN A 559 -9.05 14.75 -14.45
C GLN A 559 -10.38 14.76 -13.65
N TYR A 560 -10.41 14.09 -12.49
CA TYR A 560 -11.61 13.81 -11.69
C TYR A 560 -11.44 14.15 -10.20
N MET A 561 -10.65 15.18 -9.88
CA MET A 561 -10.46 15.65 -8.51
C MET A 561 -11.59 16.60 -8.13
N PRO A 562 -11.96 16.73 -6.83
CA PRO A 562 -12.86 17.80 -6.40
C PRO A 562 -12.33 19.17 -6.86
N LEU A 563 -13.24 20.04 -7.31
CA LEU A 563 -12.92 21.32 -7.99
C LEU A 563 -12.40 22.43 -7.06
N ASP A 564 -11.67 22.04 -6.02
CA ASP A 564 -10.94 22.94 -5.14
C ASP A 564 -9.72 23.52 -5.89
N GLU A 565 -9.72 24.83 -6.14
CA GLU A 565 -8.60 25.47 -6.82
C GLU A 565 -7.28 25.44 -6.02
N SER A 566 -7.31 25.33 -4.70
CA SER A 566 -6.09 25.27 -3.88
C SER A 566 -5.40 23.90 -4.00
N PHE A 567 -6.19 22.81 -4.05
CA PHE A 567 -5.73 21.46 -4.36
C PHE A 567 -4.97 21.42 -5.69
N LEU A 568 -5.54 22.03 -6.74
CA LEU A 568 -4.98 22.03 -8.10
C LEU A 568 -3.76 22.96 -8.28
N ARG A 569 -3.46 23.84 -7.32
CA ARG A 569 -2.39 24.86 -7.43
C ARG A 569 -1.02 24.42 -6.90
N HIS A 570 -0.95 23.49 -5.94
CA HIS A 570 0.29 23.25 -5.16
C HIS A 570 0.97 21.88 -5.37
N GLY A 571 0.45 21.01 -6.23
CA GLY A 571 1.16 19.80 -6.69
C GLY A 571 1.56 18.79 -5.60
N GLY A 572 0.90 18.82 -4.44
CA GLY A 572 1.22 17.95 -3.31
C GLY A 572 0.60 16.55 -3.40
N PRO A 573 0.98 15.65 -2.48
CA PRO A 573 0.37 14.34 -2.35
C PRO A 573 -1.13 14.42 -2.08
N ASN A 574 -1.90 13.45 -2.60
CA ASN A 574 -3.35 13.42 -2.50
C ASN A 574 -3.93 11.99 -2.54
N PRO A 575 -5.12 11.75 -1.95
CA PRO A 575 -5.73 10.41 -1.86
C PRO A 575 -6.22 9.81 -3.19
N HIS A 576 -5.91 10.40 -4.35
CA HIS A 576 -6.33 9.88 -5.64
C HIS A 576 -5.17 9.41 -6.52
N SER A 577 -4.02 10.10 -6.46
CA SER A 577 -2.78 9.74 -7.19
C SER A 577 -1.61 9.40 -6.27
N GLY A 578 -1.80 9.44 -4.95
CA GLY A 578 -0.73 9.32 -3.98
C GLY A 578 0.23 10.49 -4.07
N PHE A 579 1.53 10.18 -4.09
CA PHE A 579 2.60 11.12 -4.36
C PHE A 579 2.83 11.38 -5.87
N GLY A 580 2.02 10.79 -6.75
CA GLY A 580 2.03 11.04 -8.18
C GLY A 580 2.38 9.80 -9.03
N ARG A 581 2.64 10.05 -10.32
CA ARG A 581 2.94 9.01 -11.29
C ARG A 581 4.41 8.63 -11.28
N VAL A 582 4.70 7.34 -11.22
CA VAL A 582 6.08 6.81 -11.20
C VAL A 582 6.89 7.26 -12.42
N ASP A 583 8.11 7.72 -12.18
CA ASP A 583 9.14 8.06 -13.16
C ASP A 583 10.48 7.46 -12.69
N LEU A 584 11.04 6.51 -13.44
CA LEU A 584 12.32 5.88 -13.07
C LEU A 584 13.50 6.84 -13.15
N ALA A 585 13.51 7.77 -14.11
CA ALA A 585 14.59 8.75 -14.24
C ALA A 585 14.55 9.76 -13.09
N GLY A 586 13.35 10.16 -12.68
CA GLY A 586 13.08 10.85 -11.42
C GLY A 586 13.57 10.05 -10.20
N SER A 587 13.30 8.74 -10.15
CA SER A 587 13.57 7.88 -8.98
C SER A 587 15.04 7.57 -8.71
N LEU A 588 15.95 7.79 -9.67
CA LEU A 588 17.37 7.49 -9.50
C LEU A 588 18.22 8.76 -9.25
N PRO A 589 19.28 8.66 -8.41
CA PRO A 589 20.37 9.64 -8.37
C PRO A 589 20.95 9.88 -9.76
N ASN A 590 21.21 11.15 -10.12
CA ASN A 590 21.67 11.51 -11.48
C ASN A 590 23.04 10.88 -11.82
N LYS A 591 23.86 10.61 -10.79
CA LYS A 591 25.14 9.91 -10.80
C LYS A 591 25.36 9.28 -9.41
N PRO A 592 26.25 8.28 -9.25
CA PRO A 592 26.67 7.83 -7.93
C PRO A 592 27.23 9.00 -7.11
N ASN A 593 26.86 9.07 -5.84
CA ASN A 593 27.27 10.11 -4.88
C ASN A 593 27.01 11.56 -5.38
N ASP A 594 25.88 11.80 -6.03
CA ASP A 594 25.42 13.16 -6.35
C ASP A 594 24.88 13.85 -5.07
N PRO A 595 25.51 14.93 -4.56
CA PRO A 595 24.99 15.60 -3.37
C PRO A 595 23.61 16.23 -3.62
N TYR A 596 23.28 16.58 -4.87
CA TYR A 596 22.03 17.25 -5.21
C TYR A 596 20.87 16.28 -5.49
N SER A 597 21.14 14.99 -5.63
CA SER A 597 20.10 13.96 -5.63
C SER A 597 20.66 12.63 -5.18
N GLY A 598 20.27 12.22 -3.98
CA GLY A 598 20.73 11.01 -3.34
C GLY A 598 19.65 10.36 -2.49
N TYR A 599 20.12 9.48 -1.63
CA TYR A 599 19.34 8.83 -0.60
C TYR A 599 20.24 8.59 0.61
N ASP A 600 19.63 8.42 1.77
CA ASP A 600 20.32 7.96 2.97
C ASP A 600 19.37 7.07 3.80
N ILE A 601 19.94 6.41 4.80
CA ILE A 601 19.25 5.50 5.71
C ILE A 601 19.65 5.80 7.15
N GLY A 602 18.77 5.49 8.09
CA GLY A 602 19.06 5.67 9.51
C GLY A 602 18.19 4.80 10.38
N VAL A 603 18.40 4.94 11.69
CA VAL A 603 17.60 4.29 12.73
C VAL A 603 17.24 5.36 13.74
N ALA A 604 15.94 5.59 13.93
CA ALA A 604 15.46 6.39 15.06
C ALA A 604 15.50 5.50 16.30
N ASP A 605 16.05 5.99 17.41
CA ASP A 605 16.40 5.20 18.59
C ASP A 605 15.77 5.83 19.84
N GLU A 606 14.90 5.10 20.54
CA GLU A 606 14.23 5.56 21.76
C GLU A 606 15.23 5.83 22.90
N ASP A 607 16.41 5.20 22.86
CA ASP A 607 17.49 5.43 23.82
C ASP A 607 18.20 6.79 23.62
N ASN A 608 17.92 7.50 22.53
CA ASN A 608 18.67 8.68 22.11
C ASN A 608 17.77 9.70 21.38
N GLU A 609 16.71 10.16 22.05
CA GLU A 609 15.74 11.15 21.54
C GLU A 609 16.39 12.46 21.03
N ASP A 610 17.53 12.86 21.61
CA ASP A 610 18.33 14.02 21.18
C ASP A 610 19.12 13.76 19.88
N SER A 611 19.33 12.50 19.47
CA SER A 611 19.98 12.14 18.21
C SER A 611 19.02 12.26 17.02
N LEU A 612 18.61 13.51 16.76
CA LEU A 612 18.00 13.89 15.50
C LEU A 612 18.93 13.49 14.35
N ALA A 613 18.55 12.43 13.62
CA ALA A 613 19.23 12.04 12.41
C ALA A 613 19.08 13.16 11.40
N HIS A 614 20.20 13.78 11.04
CA HIS A 614 20.24 14.97 10.21
C HIS A 614 21.28 14.83 9.12
N VAL A 615 20.91 15.32 7.94
CA VAL A 615 21.80 15.44 6.78
C VAL A 615 21.70 16.86 6.28
N GLU A 616 22.86 17.48 6.07
CA GLU A 616 22.96 18.77 5.40
C GLU A 616 23.25 18.55 3.92
N ILE A 617 22.29 18.94 3.09
CA ILE A 617 22.35 18.78 1.64
C ILE A 617 22.73 20.15 1.05
N PRO A 618 23.86 20.30 0.33
CA PRO A 618 24.27 21.59 -0.20
C PRO A 618 23.29 22.08 -1.28
N ILE A 619 23.00 23.38 -1.29
CA ILE A 619 22.21 24.00 -2.35
C ILE A 619 23.09 24.12 -3.62
N PRO A 620 22.59 23.80 -4.83
CA PRO A 620 23.34 23.95 -6.07
C PRO A 620 23.81 25.39 -6.38
N ASP A 621 25.12 25.62 -6.34
CA ASP A 621 25.79 26.90 -6.66
C ASP A 621 25.99 27.19 -8.17
N ASP A 622 25.33 26.43 -9.05
CA ASP A 622 25.61 26.46 -10.49
C ASP A 622 25.03 27.72 -11.17
N HIS A 623 25.91 28.71 -11.36
CA HIS A 623 25.56 29.97 -12.02
C HIS A 623 25.20 29.83 -13.51
N GLU A 624 25.59 28.75 -14.21
CA GLU A 624 25.08 28.53 -15.58
C GLU A 624 23.57 28.22 -15.53
N LYS A 625 23.14 27.36 -14.60
CA LYS A 625 21.71 27.09 -14.36
C LYS A 625 20.96 28.34 -13.89
N SER A 626 21.55 29.17 -13.03
CA SER A 626 20.92 30.42 -12.55
C SER A 626 20.40 31.31 -13.69
N SER A 627 21.10 31.36 -14.83
CA SER A 627 20.68 32.13 -16.00
C SER A 627 19.42 31.59 -16.71
N SER A 628 19.12 30.30 -16.53
CA SER A 628 18.01 29.59 -17.17
C SER A 628 16.78 29.41 -16.27
N ILE A 629 16.95 29.47 -14.95
CA ILE A 629 15.89 29.32 -13.95
C ILE A 629 15.06 30.61 -13.80
N GLY A 630 15.73 31.78 -13.84
CA GLY A 630 15.10 33.08 -13.65
C GLY A 630 14.41 33.21 -12.29
N ASP A 631 13.31 33.96 -12.23
CA ASP A 631 12.58 34.29 -10.98
C ASP A 631 11.90 33.09 -10.29
N LYS A 632 12.02 31.86 -10.82
CA LYS A 632 11.35 30.67 -10.29
C LYS A 632 12.07 29.99 -9.12
N GLY A 633 13.37 30.21 -8.97
CA GLY A 633 14.21 29.50 -7.99
C GLY A 633 14.35 27.99 -8.26
N LEU A 634 15.11 27.31 -7.38
CA LEU A 634 15.23 25.86 -7.36
C LEU A 634 14.04 25.22 -6.62
N THR A 635 13.80 23.93 -6.90
CA THR A 635 12.76 23.14 -6.24
C THR A 635 13.38 21.90 -5.59
N PHE A 636 13.47 21.88 -4.26
CA PHE A 636 13.92 20.72 -3.51
C PHE A 636 12.74 19.80 -3.18
N LYS A 637 12.88 18.49 -3.41
CA LYS A 637 11.90 17.48 -3.00
C LYS A 637 12.59 16.35 -2.24
N ILE A 638 12.08 16.03 -1.06
CA ILE A 638 12.55 14.93 -0.20
C ILE A 638 11.39 14.11 0.34
N THR A 639 11.56 12.79 0.38
CA THR A 639 10.59 11.82 0.93
C THR A 639 11.26 10.95 1.99
N LEU A 640 10.67 10.88 3.19
CA LEU A 640 10.96 9.93 4.27
C LEU A 640 10.01 8.72 4.18
N VAL A 641 10.53 7.51 4.36
CA VAL A 641 9.75 6.26 4.45
C VAL A 641 10.34 5.35 5.53
N TYR A 642 9.48 4.71 6.30
CA TYR A 642 9.84 3.62 7.21
C TYR A 642 8.84 2.46 7.10
N ALA A 643 9.29 1.26 7.42
CA ALA A 643 8.38 0.18 7.79
C ALA A 643 7.90 0.43 9.23
N ASP A 644 6.61 0.30 9.48
CA ASP A 644 6.00 0.42 10.80
C ASP A 644 5.57 -0.95 11.34
N LEU A 645 5.33 -1.04 12.65
CA LEU A 645 4.76 -2.25 13.27
C LEU A 645 3.33 -2.52 12.76
N PRO A 646 2.82 -3.77 12.85
CA PRO A 646 1.41 -4.08 12.61
C PRO A 646 0.44 -3.22 13.43
N GLY A 647 -0.76 -3.03 12.91
CA GLY A 647 -1.85 -2.29 13.56
C GLY A 647 -2.49 -1.26 12.62
N GLY A 648 -3.79 -1.03 12.77
CA GLY A 648 -4.55 -0.17 11.84
C GLY A 648 -4.11 1.30 11.87
N GLU A 649 -3.74 1.76 13.06
CA GLU A 649 -3.16 3.08 13.31
C GLU A 649 -1.63 3.07 13.16
N LEU A 650 -1.05 4.26 12.97
CA LEU A 650 0.40 4.46 12.90
C LEU A 650 1.02 4.17 14.29
N GLN A 651 1.85 3.14 14.41
CA GLN A 651 2.40 2.70 15.69
C GLN A 651 3.59 3.57 16.09
N ASN A 652 4.64 3.57 15.27
CA ASN A 652 5.78 4.47 15.40
C ASN A 652 5.53 5.73 14.56
N ASP A 653 5.85 6.89 15.12
CA ASP A 653 5.63 8.20 14.51
C ASP A 653 6.97 8.92 14.36
N LEU A 654 7.50 8.92 13.12
CA LEU A 654 8.70 9.65 12.72
C LEU A 654 8.32 10.79 11.78
N ASN A 655 8.80 11.99 12.11
CA ASN A 655 8.40 13.28 11.54
C ASN A 655 9.54 13.80 10.67
N LEU A 656 9.25 14.21 9.44
CA LEU A 656 10.22 14.83 8.53
C LEU A 656 10.20 16.36 8.71
N LEU A 657 11.32 16.92 9.15
CA LEU A 657 11.55 18.36 9.23
C LEU A 657 12.59 18.75 8.16
N VAL A 658 12.30 19.79 7.40
CA VAL A 658 13.23 20.40 6.44
C VAL A 658 13.40 21.86 6.82
N ILE A 659 14.64 22.32 6.95
CA ILE A 659 14.99 23.68 7.35
C ILE A 659 15.90 24.31 6.30
N ILE A 660 15.54 25.52 5.84
CA ILE A 660 16.29 26.32 4.86
C ILE A 660 16.26 27.78 5.30
N GLY A 661 17.43 28.42 5.46
CA GLY A 661 17.52 29.85 5.83
C GLY A 661 16.87 30.24 7.16
N GLY A 662 16.57 29.27 8.03
CA GLY A 662 15.83 29.46 9.28
C GLY A 662 14.31 29.27 9.18
N GLU A 663 13.74 29.13 7.98
CA GLU A 663 12.37 28.64 7.79
C GLU A 663 12.32 27.12 7.94
N GLN A 664 11.18 26.58 8.40
CA GLN A 664 10.93 25.13 8.52
C GLN A 664 9.67 24.71 7.76
N ARG A 665 9.73 23.55 7.09
CA ARG A 665 8.56 22.81 6.59
C ARG A 665 8.55 21.40 7.18
N ASN A 666 7.35 20.89 7.45
CA ASN A 666 7.11 19.54 7.95
C ASN A 666 6.55 18.67 6.80
N GLY A 667 6.83 17.36 6.82
CA GLY A 667 6.32 16.44 5.80
C GLY A 667 4.80 16.39 5.77
N ASN A 668 4.26 16.28 4.55
CA ASN A 668 2.83 16.28 4.21
C ASN A 668 2.03 17.53 4.66
N GLN A 669 2.63 18.51 5.36
CA GLN A 669 1.96 19.74 5.85
C GLN A 669 1.93 20.87 4.81
N SER A 670 1.83 20.56 3.51
CA SER A 670 1.49 21.58 2.52
C SER A 670 0.00 21.94 2.64
N ALA A 671 -0.36 23.21 2.39
CA ALA A 671 -1.74 23.67 2.55
C ALA A 671 -2.74 22.84 1.71
N ALA A 672 -2.32 22.38 0.53
CA ALA A 672 -3.13 21.51 -0.32
C ALA A 672 -3.19 20.05 0.18
N ALA A 673 -2.09 19.47 0.67
CA ALA A 673 -2.09 18.10 1.17
C ALA A 673 -2.94 17.95 2.45
N ALA A 674 -2.83 18.93 3.36
CA ALA A 674 -3.68 18.99 4.54
C ALA A 674 -5.17 19.17 4.17
N ALA A 675 -5.50 20.12 3.29
CA ALA A 675 -6.87 20.34 2.82
C ALA A 675 -7.44 19.11 2.06
N ALA A 676 -6.62 18.41 1.27
CA ALA A 676 -7.01 17.20 0.55
C ALA A 676 -7.44 16.08 1.50
N VAL A 677 -6.66 15.82 2.56
CA VAL A 677 -7.00 14.82 3.58
C VAL A 677 -8.21 15.30 4.39
N ALA A 678 -8.25 16.57 4.81
CA ALA A 678 -9.37 17.14 5.56
C ALA A 678 -10.71 16.98 4.82
N ALA A 679 -10.76 17.35 3.54
CA ALA A 679 -11.97 17.27 2.73
C ALA A 679 -12.41 15.81 2.51
N ALA A 680 -11.48 14.93 2.12
CA ALA A 680 -11.79 13.52 1.81
C ALA A 680 -12.08 12.66 3.06
N ALA A 681 -11.55 13.04 4.23
CA ALA A 681 -11.86 12.39 5.50
C ALA A 681 -13.09 12.98 6.21
N HIS A 682 -13.55 14.18 5.81
CA HIS A 682 -14.51 15.04 6.52
C HIS A 682 -14.02 15.48 7.91
N ASP A 683 -12.73 15.83 8.00
CA ASP A 683 -12.00 16.01 9.25
C ASP A 683 -11.30 17.39 9.30
N PRO A 684 -11.82 18.38 10.05
CA PRO A 684 -11.34 19.76 10.06
C PRO A 684 -10.07 19.99 10.91
N SER A 685 -9.46 18.94 11.45
CA SER A 685 -8.22 19.01 12.24
C SER A 685 -6.95 19.09 11.38
N ALA A 686 -6.95 18.43 10.22
CA ALA A 686 -5.81 18.30 9.33
C ALA A 686 -5.43 19.67 8.72
N GLY A 687 -4.42 20.32 9.30
CA GLY A 687 -3.96 21.64 8.87
C GLY A 687 -2.96 22.38 9.75
N LYS A 688 -2.64 21.90 10.96
CA LYS A 688 -1.64 22.54 11.85
C LYS A 688 -0.88 21.52 12.73
N GLY A 689 0.23 20.97 12.24
CA GLY A 689 1.13 20.20 13.09
C GLY A 689 2.20 19.44 12.32
N PHE A 690 2.21 18.12 12.52
CA PHE A 690 2.99 17.13 11.78
C PHE A 690 2.00 16.09 11.21
N ASP A 691 2.48 15.16 10.37
CA ASP A 691 1.68 13.97 10.08
C ASP A 691 1.55 13.10 11.36
N ARG A 692 0.47 12.35 11.46
CA ARG A 692 0.15 11.47 12.60
C ARG A 692 -0.41 10.11 12.16
N ARG A 693 -0.46 9.88 10.84
CA ARG A 693 -1.21 8.80 10.19
C ARG A 693 -0.36 8.04 9.17
N ASN A 694 0.62 8.70 8.54
CA ASN A 694 1.40 8.13 7.43
C ASN A 694 2.84 7.76 7.82
N ASN A 695 3.26 6.55 7.46
CA ASN A 695 4.67 6.11 7.49
C ASN A 695 5.48 6.58 6.25
N VAL A 696 4.93 7.56 5.52
CA VAL A 696 5.55 8.24 4.39
C VAL A 696 5.29 9.74 4.52
N GLU A 697 6.35 10.53 4.63
CA GLU A 697 6.29 11.98 4.71
C GLU A 697 7.10 12.61 3.57
N GLN A 698 6.52 13.57 2.85
CA GLN A 698 7.21 14.31 1.78
C GLN A 698 7.18 15.83 2.01
N VAL A 699 8.31 16.49 1.76
CA VAL A 699 8.38 17.95 1.64
C VAL A 699 8.73 18.32 0.20
N LEU A 700 7.94 19.23 -0.37
CA LEU A 700 8.23 19.95 -1.61
C LEU A 700 8.51 21.42 -1.28
N TRP A 701 9.67 21.91 -1.71
CA TRP A 701 10.14 23.27 -1.45
C TRP A 701 10.56 23.96 -2.75
N GLU A 702 9.57 24.57 -3.41
CA GLU A 702 9.75 25.45 -4.57
C GLU A 702 10.28 26.83 -4.15
N GLY A 703 10.93 27.54 -5.07
CA GLY A 703 11.33 28.94 -4.90
C GLY A 703 12.63 29.19 -4.15
N ILE A 704 13.50 28.17 -4.00
CA ILE A 704 14.78 28.31 -3.29
C ILE A 704 15.72 29.21 -4.10
N THR A 705 16.18 30.31 -3.49
CA THR A 705 17.10 31.27 -4.12
C THR A 705 18.52 30.71 -4.17
N ILE A 706 19.16 30.76 -5.35
CA ILE A 706 20.59 30.46 -5.50
C ILE A 706 21.41 31.64 -4.91
N PRO A 707 22.39 31.42 -4.03
CA PRO A 707 23.24 32.47 -3.49
C PRO A 707 24.06 33.22 -4.56
N ALA A 708 24.41 34.48 -4.27
CA ALA A 708 25.22 35.29 -5.17
C ALA A 708 26.69 34.83 -5.20
N ALA A 709 27.32 34.90 -6.37
CA ALA A 709 28.71 34.50 -6.59
C ALA A 709 29.67 35.16 -5.60
N GLY A 710 30.34 34.36 -4.77
CA GLY A 710 31.30 34.84 -3.76
C GLY A 710 30.66 35.44 -2.50
N ALA A 711 29.38 35.16 -2.22
CA ALA A 711 28.86 35.27 -0.86
C ALA A 711 29.70 34.42 0.12
N ALA A 712 29.75 34.83 1.39
CA ALA A 712 30.38 33.99 2.41
C ALA A 712 29.52 32.73 2.62
N HIS A 713 30.16 31.57 2.81
CA HIS A 713 29.48 30.38 3.32
C HIS A 713 29.37 30.49 4.86
N ASP A 714 28.58 31.44 5.36
CA ASP A 714 28.31 31.56 6.79
C ASP A 714 27.28 30.50 7.25
N ALA A 715 27.49 30.02 8.49
CA ALA A 715 26.95 28.76 8.95
C ALA A 715 25.42 28.83 9.19
N GLY A 716 24.65 28.23 8.28
CA GLY A 716 23.20 28.03 8.40
C GLY A 716 22.36 28.47 7.19
N GLY A 717 22.95 29.18 6.22
CA GLY A 717 22.23 29.68 5.03
C GLY A 717 22.37 28.85 3.74
N HIS A 718 23.43 28.03 3.63
CA HIS A 718 23.88 27.45 2.35
C HIS A 718 23.50 25.98 2.13
N SER A 719 22.89 25.34 3.13
CA SER A 719 22.48 23.94 3.11
C SER A 719 20.99 23.79 3.44
N VAL A 720 20.38 22.75 2.88
CA VAL A 720 19.09 22.23 3.34
C VAL A 720 19.36 21.26 4.47
N LYS A 721 18.92 21.63 5.68
CA LYS A 721 19.03 20.76 6.85
C LYS A 721 17.79 19.88 6.95
N VAL A 722 17.99 18.60 6.66
CA VAL A 722 16.99 17.54 6.91
C VAL A 722 17.12 17.10 8.37
N VAL A 723 16.00 16.85 9.03
CA VAL A 723 15.91 16.27 10.38
C VAL A 723 14.78 15.24 10.39
N VAL A 724 15.08 14.02 10.82
CA VAL A 724 14.05 13.04 11.22
C VAL A 724 13.89 13.13 12.73
N LYS A 725 12.68 13.45 13.20
CA LYS A 725 12.35 13.56 14.63
C LYS A 725 11.31 12.51 15.03
N PRO A 726 11.57 11.65 16.04
CA PRO A 726 10.53 10.79 16.60
C PRO A 726 9.52 11.59 17.46
N PHE A 727 8.28 11.11 17.51
CA PHE A 727 7.22 11.59 18.40
C PHE A 727 6.60 10.46 19.23
N ARG A 728 6.35 9.29 18.61
CA ARG A 728 5.91 8.07 19.30
C ARG A 728 6.79 6.89 18.87
N PHE A 729 7.22 6.10 19.84
CA PHE A 729 7.85 4.80 19.63
C PHE A 729 6.94 3.70 20.17
N MET A 730 6.77 2.63 19.41
CA MET A 730 6.22 1.34 19.86
C MET A 730 7.30 0.25 19.78
N ALA A 731 8.18 0.32 18.78
CA ALA A 731 9.48 -0.34 18.79
C ALA A 731 10.54 0.60 19.39
N SER A 732 11.54 0.05 20.11
CA SER A 732 12.65 0.86 20.66
C SER A 732 13.62 1.40 19.60
N LYS A 733 13.61 0.82 18.39
CA LYS A 733 14.39 1.26 17.23
C LYS A 733 13.56 1.13 15.97
N VAL A 734 13.58 2.15 15.11
CA VAL A 734 12.81 2.20 13.86
C VAL A 734 13.76 2.54 12.70
N PRO A 735 14.10 1.56 11.83
CA PRO A 735 14.83 1.82 10.59
C PRO A 735 14.00 2.69 9.65
N PHE A 736 14.64 3.67 9.02
CA PHE A 736 14.02 4.53 8.01
C PHE A 736 14.97 4.78 6.84
N ALA A 737 14.42 5.25 5.73
CA ALA A 737 15.15 5.71 4.56
C ALA A 737 14.57 7.04 4.07
N PHE A 738 15.39 7.89 3.46
CA PHE A 738 14.89 9.03 2.70
C PHE A 738 15.64 9.23 1.39
N ALA A 739 14.98 9.84 0.41
CA ALA A 739 15.52 10.16 -0.91
C ALA A 739 15.21 11.61 -1.29
N TRP A 740 16.15 12.29 -1.96
CA TRP A 740 16.03 13.71 -2.33
C TRP A 740 16.44 14.02 -3.77
N LYS A 741 15.97 15.17 -4.29
CA LYS A 741 16.38 15.74 -5.59
C LYS A 741 16.15 17.27 -5.61
N PHE A 742 17.05 17.98 -6.30
CA PHE A 742 16.93 19.37 -6.78
C PHE A 742 16.70 19.43 -8.30
#